data_AF-A0AA36DCE6-F1
#
_entry.id   AF-A0AA36DCE6-F1
#
_cell.length_a   1.000
_cell.length_b   1.000
_cell.length_c   1.000
_cell.angle_alpha   90.00
_cell.angle_beta   90.00
_cell.angle_gamma   90.00
#
_symmetry.space_group_name_H-M   'P 1'
#
loop_
_entity.id
_entity.type
_entity.pdbx_description
1 polymer ?
#
loop_
_entity_poly.entity_id
_entity_poly.type
_entity_poly.pdbx_seq_one_letter_code
_entity_poly.pdbx_strand_id
1 'polypeptide(L)'
;MTRLYATLGRKFSRRDVEEASMASEYDQYGSNKIRSRNVGKKLISMTLKKKTKMTGMESNASDRSDASNYSNALLENKPMSSLDKLHYIIGLGILREELRDEIYCQLCKQLSTNPSKLSQARGWILMSLCVGCFAPSERFIKYLFCFIREQGPGNSGYAAYIEQRLRRTQKNGTRHQPPSYVELQANKAKKDIVLAITFMDGSVKSVHADSATTASELCKILAEKVQLKDRFGFSLYIALFDKVSSLGSGCDHVLDAVSQCEQYAKEQGNQERNAPWRLFFRKEIFSPWYNPKEDSVGTNLIYQQIVRGVKFGEYRCEKDEDYALVAAQNYIVDEGAMDVDKLRKALNGYLPDFVLNSQEKNEQYWIQLIMNVHRKKFNITPQPSISQVKEDVVAGKRTGADNFTIRAVSGDDFTFQSPNAEDIAELVDYFLVGLKERSKFLIATQSQRENEQSSLLGFEQGDLLLLCNGATGAILKQQQVVMAENARTGQQGTVGADQVYVLPTLVKPPNAVMDMFPKNIDYSMMQPSMGKQIAVIHSSGDLPHTLENFAVDNFKSVTPKLEGRKEPAIEAINSYIAIMKYMGDYQTHRSRLGTDITDQVFKAPLKYEILRDECYCQLMKQLTHNPSLLSEERGWELFWLGHSLYKEVIQFLKSRVNSISNECYHRVHKMLKAGARKFAPYSVEVEAIQNKTVQILHKVYFPDHTNEGIELDSSTKAKEFCQRIGKHLKLRSVEGFSLFLRTDEKILSVPENEFFFDFIRQLSDWAQENFATKDRPYVPLNYQVYFYAKIMVECGDRTRSNGRSYLPLPPEIVPQDLVKAYSGNDWKKNIKQAYSSGIEQIFGNWPTFGSTFFVVKQTADQTLPAQLLVSINRQGVSLFHPETKNQIANYPFTQIGNWTIGNTYINITTEYGYKMDDLLKSYISVLITAQTKNPKLASNGNAIM
;
A
#
# COMPACT_ATOMS: atom_id res chain seq x y z
N MET A 1 -1.95 14.12 -32.71
CA MET A 1 -2.46 12.97 -31.92
C MET A 1 -1.27 12.29 -31.19
N THR A 2 -0.35 13.08 -30.62
CA THR A 2 1.09 12.75 -30.69
C THR A 2 1.79 12.40 -29.37
N ARG A 3 1.05 12.24 -28.26
CA ARG A 3 1.59 11.63 -27.02
C ARG A 3 0.43 10.93 -26.29
N LEU A 4 0.32 9.61 -26.44
CA LEU A 4 -0.46 8.80 -25.50
C LEU A 4 0.41 8.59 -24.25
N TYR A 5 -0.16 8.96 -23.11
CA TYR A 5 0.53 9.20 -21.84
C TYR A 5 0.94 7.92 -21.12
N ALA A 6 1.90 8.02 -20.21
CA ALA A 6 2.25 6.95 -19.28
C ALA A 6 1.00 6.52 -18.50
N THR A 7 0.52 5.30 -18.74
CA THR A 7 -0.62 4.71 -18.02
C THR A 7 -0.19 4.48 -16.57
N LEU A 8 -0.85 5.13 -15.61
CA LEU A 8 -0.71 4.80 -14.20
C LEU A 8 -1.35 3.41 -13.98
N GLY A 9 -0.54 2.38 -13.79
CA GLY A 9 -1.04 1.04 -13.46
C GLY A 9 -1.89 1.09 -12.18
N ARG A 10 -3.14 0.63 -12.27
CA ARG A 10 -4.03 0.44 -11.12
C ARG A 10 -3.71 -0.92 -10.50
N LYS A 11 -3.60 -1.00 -9.17
CA LYS A 11 -3.58 -2.28 -8.45
C LYS A 11 -4.97 -2.91 -8.54
N PHE A 12 -5.05 -4.16 -9.01
CA PHE A 12 -6.32 -4.88 -9.13
C PHE A 12 -6.79 -5.33 -7.75
N SER A 13 -8.07 -5.13 -7.47
CA SER A 13 -8.71 -5.71 -6.29
C SER A 13 -9.46 -6.99 -6.67
N ARG A 14 -9.61 -7.91 -5.72
CA ARG A 14 -10.45 -9.12 -5.84
C ARG A 14 -11.82 -8.84 -6.47
N ARG A 15 -12.41 -7.68 -6.18
CA ARG A 15 -13.71 -7.23 -6.70
C ARG A 15 -13.67 -6.83 -8.18
N ASP A 16 -12.56 -6.25 -8.66
CA ASP A 16 -12.42 -5.83 -10.07
C ASP A 16 -12.37 -7.04 -11.01
N VAL A 17 -11.79 -8.15 -10.55
CA VAL A 17 -11.73 -9.43 -11.29
C VAL A 17 -13.06 -10.18 -11.24
N GLU A 18 -13.74 -10.18 -10.08
CA GLU A 18 -15.10 -10.72 -9.91
C GLU A 18 -16.13 -9.97 -10.78
N GLU A 19 -16.07 -8.64 -10.84
CA GLU A 19 -16.95 -7.82 -11.68
C GLU A 19 -16.67 -8.04 -13.19
N ALA A 20 -15.41 -8.24 -13.58
CA ALA A 20 -15.03 -8.56 -14.95
C ALA A 20 -15.45 -9.98 -15.40
N SER A 21 -15.40 -10.98 -14.51
CA SER A 21 -15.81 -12.36 -14.82
C SER A 21 -17.34 -12.52 -14.91
N MET A 22 -18.08 -11.79 -14.06
CA MET A 22 -19.55 -11.76 -14.07
C MET A 22 -20.14 -10.96 -15.25
N ALA A 23 -19.35 -10.20 -16.00
CA ALA A 23 -19.82 -9.42 -17.15
C ALA A 23 -20.51 -10.28 -18.24
N SER A 24 -20.23 -11.59 -18.25
CA SER A 24 -20.81 -12.61 -19.13
C SER A 24 -22.13 -13.20 -18.63
N GLU A 25 -22.38 -13.20 -17.31
CA GLU A 25 -23.44 -13.99 -16.66
C GLU A 25 -24.64 -13.15 -16.17
N TYR A 26 -24.65 -11.83 -16.41
CA TYR A 26 -25.74 -10.93 -15.98
C TYR A 26 -27.09 -11.12 -16.70
N ASP A 27 -27.21 -12.10 -17.59
CA ASP A 27 -28.41 -12.28 -18.41
C ASP A 27 -29.52 -13.15 -17.77
N GLN A 28 -29.38 -13.67 -16.53
CA GLN A 28 -30.40 -14.63 -16.02
C GLN A 28 -30.95 -14.53 -14.59
N TYR A 29 -30.46 -13.70 -13.66
CA TYR A 29 -31.11 -13.58 -12.34
C TYR A 29 -31.19 -12.15 -11.80
N GLY A 30 -32.42 -11.72 -11.50
CA GLY A 30 -32.72 -10.44 -10.88
C GLY A 30 -32.32 -10.39 -9.40
N SER A 31 -31.71 -9.26 -9.03
CA SER A 31 -31.71 -8.62 -7.72
C SER A 31 -31.50 -9.49 -6.48
N ASN A 32 -30.26 -9.53 -5.98
CA ASN A 32 -30.01 -9.60 -4.53
C ASN A 32 -29.10 -8.45 -4.09
N LYS A 33 -29.52 -7.76 -3.02
CA LYS A 33 -28.91 -6.52 -2.48
C LYS A 33 -27.43 -6.72 -2.14
N ILE A 34 -26.53 -6.22 -2.98
CA ILE A 34 -25.09 -6.10 -2.69
C ILE A 34 -24.86 -4.80 -1.92
N ARG A 35 -24.48 -4.90 -0.64
CA ARG A 35 -24.01 -3.76 0.17
C ARG A 35 -22.65 -3.30 -0.36
N SER A 36 -22.65 -2.20 -1.12
CA SER A 36 -21.43 -1.52 -1.56
C SER A 36 -20.78 -0.78 -0.38
N ARG A 37 -19.50 -1.06 -0.08
CA ARG A 37 -18.69 -0.26 0.86
C ARG A 37 -17.25 -0.02 0.36
N ASN A 38 -16.87 1.25 0.51
CA ASN A 38 -15.58 1.78 0.98
C ASN A 38 -14.33 1.86 0.06
N VAL A 39 -14.48 2.13 -1.24
CA VAL A 39 -13.36 2.69 -2.05
C VAL A 39 -13.53 4.20 -2.29
N GLY A 40 -14.76 4.70 -2.38
CA GLY A 40 -15.06 6.10 -2.70
C GLY A 40 -14.82 7.14 -1.58
N LYS A 41 -14.69 6.75 -0.31
CA LYS A 41 -14.56 7.73 0.80
C LYS A 41 -13.23 8.48 0.81
N LYS A 42 -12.18 7.99 0.12
CA LYS A 42 -10.86 8.64 0.06
C LYS A 42 -10.82 9.86 -0.86
N LEU A 43 -11.73 9.95 -1.85
CA LEU A 43 -11.72 11.02 -2.85
C LEU A 43 -12.65 12.21 -2.54
N ILE A 44 -13.66 12.06 -1.69
CA ILE A 44 -14.61 13.17 -1.42
C ILE A 44 -14.03 14.18 -0.41
N SER A 45 -13.03 13.77 0.37
CA SER A 45 -12.20 14.65 1.22
C SER A 45 -11.44 15.72 0.40
N MET A 46 -11.25 15.48 -0.90
CA MET A 46 -10.36 16.24 -1.77
C MET A 46 -11.04 17.43 -2.45
N THR A 47 -12.33 17.32 -2.77
CA THR A 47 -13.09 18.33 -3.52
C THR A 47 -13.50 19.55 -2.67
N LEU A 48 -13.60 19.37 -1.34
CA LEU A 48 -14.00 20.44 -0.43
C LEU A 48 -12.81 20.96 0.43
N LYS A 49 -11.70 20.22 0.50
CA LYS A 49 -10.43 20.71 1.05
C LYS A 49 -9.45 21.00 -0.09
N LYS A 50 -9.35 22.27 -0.48
CA LYS A 50 -8.26 22.81 -1.30
C LYS A 50 -6.92 22.13 -0.97
N LYS A 51 -6.27 21.58 -2.01
CA LYS A 51 -5.07 20.73 -2.09
C LYS A 51 -5.38 19.24 -2.12
N THR A 52 -5.30 18.69 -3.34
CA THR A 52 -4.87 17.31 -3.51
C THR A 52 -3.86 17.02 -4.60
N LYS A 53 -2.79 16.38 -4.13
CA LYS A 53 -2.13 15.16 -4.64
C LYS A 53 -2.50 14.74 -6.06
N MET A 54 -1.82 15.33 -7.03
CA MET A 54 -1.42 14.68 -8.27
C MET A 54 0.03 15.10 -8.62
N THR A 55 0.98 14.82 -7.72
CA THR A 55 2.44 14.61 -7.95
C THR A 55 3.09 14.19 -6.63
N GLY A 56 4.07 13.27 -6.69
CA GLY A 56 5.07 13.13 -5.64
C GLY A 56 6.10 14.26 -5.72
N MET A 57 6.80 14.48 -4.59
CA MET A 57 7.80 15.49 -4.26
C MET A 57 7.32 16.81 -3.63
N GLU A 58 8.10 17.20 -2.61
CA GLU A 58 7.82 18.06 -1.46
C GLU A 58 7.87 19.57 -1.79
N SER A 59 7.07 20.37 -1.08
CA SER A 59 7.55 21.59 -0.39
C SER A 59 6.43 22.27 0.41
N ASN A 60 6.73 22.44 1.70
CA ASN A 60 6.32 23.47 2.67
C ASN A 60 4.85 23.90 2.81
N ALA A 61 4.34 23.68 4.04
CA ALA A 61 3.38 24.47 4.84
C ALA A 61 2.57 23.45 5.68
N SER A 62 2.87 23.23 6.97
CA SER A 62 2.36 24.07 8.08
C SER A 62 1.04 24.75 7.70
N ASP A 63 -0.06 24.03 7.88
CA ASP A 63 -1.40 24.54 8.23
C ASP A 63 -2.45 23.51 7.82
N ARG A 64 -2.98 22.75 8.79
CA ARG A 64 -4.35 22.21 8.76
C ARG A 64 -4.86 21.88 10.16
N SER A 65 -5.00 22.92 10.97
CA SER A 65 -6.18 23.06 11.83
C SER A 65 -7.36 23.54 10.98
N ASP A 66 -7.95 22.70 10.12
CA ASP A 66 -9.03 23.14 9.21
C ASP A 66 -10.16 22.11 9.07
N ALA A 67 -10.68 21.67 10.22
CA ALA A 67 -12.05 21.15 10.32
C ALA A 67 -13.04 22.21 10.84
N SER A 68 -12.55 23.40 11.25
CA SER A 68 -13.38 24.54 11.66
C SER A 68 -13.84 25.43 10.50
N ASN A 69 -13.29 25.27 9.29
CA ASN A 69 -13.55 26.15 8.14
C ASN A 69 -14.71 25.71 7.21
N TYR A 70 -15.52 24.71 7.61
CA TYR A 70 -16.84 24.48 6.98
C TYR A 70 -17.97 25.19 7.70
N SER A 71 -17.67 25.86 8.81
CA SER A 71 -18.56 26.86 9.35
C SER A 71 -18.58 28.03 8.35
N ASN A 72 -19.69 28.16 7.63
CA ASN A 72 -20.19 29.44 7.11
C ASN A 72 -19.74 29.98 5.73
N ALA A 73 -19.36 29.15 4.75
CA ALA A 73 -19.16 29.67 3.37
C ALA A 73 -20.42 30.35 2.76
N LEU A 74 -21.62 29.91 3.13
CA LEU A 74 -22.90 30.53 2.76
C LEU A 74 -23.22 31.81 3.55
N LEU A 75 -22.54 32.01 4.69
CA LEU A 75 -22.67 33.13 5.63
C LEU A 75 -21.52 34.14 5.49
N GLU A 76 -20.47 33.81 4.72
CA GLU A 76 -19.29 34.65 4.41
C GLU A 76 -19.52 35.68 3.28
N ASN A 77 -20.74 35.81 2.72
CA ASN A 77 -21.08 36.77 1.65
C ASN A 77 -20.17 36.73 0.40
N LYS A 78 -19.45 35.63 0.14
CA LYS A 78 -18.66 35.47 -1.10
C LYS A 78 -19.56 35.05 -2.27
N PRO A 79 -19.43 35.67 -3.46
CA PRO A 79 -20.23 35.30 -4.62
C PRO A 79 -19.81 33.90 -5.13
N MET A 80 -20.75 32.96 -5.10
CA MET A 80 -20.57 31.60 -5.63
C MET A 80 -21.25 31.43 -6.99
N SER A 81 -20.63 30.67 -7.89
CA SER A 81 -21.28 30.29 -9.16
C SER A 81 -22.46 29.35 -8.90
N SER A 82 -23.31 29.17 -9.92
CA SER A 82 -24.42 28.20 -9.81
C SER A 82 -23.90 26.77 -9.63
N LEU A 83 -22.77 26.42 -10.26
CA LEU A 83 -22.18 25.08 -10.13
C LEU A 83 -21.58 24.87 -8.74
N ASP A 84 -20.94 25.88 -8.15
CA ASP A 84 -20.42 25.81 -6.77
C ASP A 84 -21.54 25.59 -5.75
N LYS A 85 -22.69 26.25 -5.93
CA LYS A 85 -23.88 26.03 -5.09
C LYS A 85 -24.41 24.61 -5.21
N LEU A 86 -24.42 24.05 -6.42
CA LEU A 86 -24.84 22.66 -6.65
C LEU A 86 -23.87 21.68 -6.00
N HIS A 87 -22.57 21.88 -6.17
CA HIS A 87 -21.52 21.07 -5.55
C HIS A 87 -21.60 21.11 -4.03
N TYR A 88 -21.92 22.27 -3.45
CA TYR A 88 -22.14 22.40 -2.02
C TYR A 88 -23.36 21.59 -1.54
N ILE A 89 -24.54 21.87 -2.09
CA ILE A 89 -25.80 21.23 -1.64
C ILE A 89 -25.76 19.72 -1.86
N ILE A 90 -25.37 19.28 -3.06
CA ILE A 90 -25.37 17.86 -3.42
C ILE A 90 -24.20 17.15 -2.77
N GLY A 91 -23.04 17.81 -2.63
CA GLY A 91 -21.89 17.29 -1.91
C GLY A 91 -22.20 16.98 -0.45
N LEU A 92 -23.01 17.81 0.23
CA LEU A 92 -23.49 17.51 1.58
C LEU A 92 -24.32 16.22 1.62
N GLY A 93 -25.25 16.03 0.68
CA GLY A 93 -26.09 14.81 0.62
C GLY A 93 -25.32 13.54 0.25
N ILE A 94 -24.25 13.66 -0.54
CA ILE A 94 -23.34 12.54 -0.84
C ILE A 94 -22.51 12.17 0.39
N LEU A 95 -21.91 13.18 1.06
CA LEU A 95 -21.01 12.99 2.20
C LEU A 95 -21.71 12.57 3.49
N ARG A 96 -22.93 13.07 3.71
CA ARG A 96 -23.72 12.91 4.93
C ARG A 96 -25.07 12.31 4.57
N GLU A 97 -25.15 11.00 4.68
CA GLU A 97 -26.35 10.23 4.33
C GLU A 97 -27.58 10.65 5.15
N GLU A 98 -27.35 11.03 6.41
CA GLU A 98 -28.37 11.53 7.33
C GLU A 98 -29.01 12.85 6.89
N LEU A 99 -28.37 13.61 5.99
CA LEU A 99 -28.92 14.87 5.47
C LEU A 99 -29.76 14.70 4.21
N ARG A 100 -29.77 13.52 3.58
CA ARG A 100 -30.43 13.33 2.27
C ARG A 100 -31.92 13.62 2.33
N ASP A 101 -32.62 13.06 3.32
CA ASP A 101 -34.06 13.28 3.51
C ASP A 101 -34.34 14.75 3.82
N GLU A 102 -33.51 15.39 4.66
CA GLU A 102 -33.65 16.80 5.00
C GLU A 102 -33.48 17.70 3.77
N ILE A 103 -32.49 17.44 2.91
CA ILE A 103 -32.31 18.17 1.65
C ILE A 103 -33.54 18.03 0.77
N TYR A 104 -34.10 16.83 0.64
CA TYR A 104 -35.34 16.63 -0.12
C TYR A 104 -36.54 17.33 0.50
N CYS A 105 -36.72 17.27 1.83
CA CYS A 105 -37.77 17.99 2.53
C CYS A 105 -37.67 19.51 2.32
N GLN A 106 -36.46 20.08 2.39
CA GLN A 106 -36.22 21.50 2.11
C GLN A 106 -36.60 21.85 0.66
N LEU A 107 -36.26 21.01 -0.32
CA LEU A 107 -36.66 21.21 -1.71
C LEU A 107 -38.17 21.09 -1.90
N CYS A 108 -38.80 20.06 -1.35
CA CYS A 108 -40.24 19.88 -1.43
C CYS A 108 -40.98 21.08 -0.81
N LYS A 109 -40.51 21.57 0.35
CA LYS A 109 -41.04 22.78 1.00
C LYS A 109 -40.92 24.00 0.09
N GLN A 110 -39.73 24.25 -0.47
CA GLN A 110 -39.51 25.42 -1.34
C GLN A 110 -40.21 25.30 -2.70
N LEU A 111 -40.61 24.11 -3.12
CA LEU A 111 -41.37 23.88 -4.36
C LEU A 111 -42.88 23.89 -4.14
N SER A 112 -43.34 23.66 -2.91
CA SER A 112 -44.76 23.73 -2.55
C SER A 112 -45.22 25.18 -2.52
N THR A 113 -46.32 25.47 -3.23
CA THR A 113 -46.96 26.80 -3.27
C THR A 113 -45.99 27.98 -3.51
N ASN A 114 -44.93 27.76 -4.30
CA ASN A 114 -43.93 28.77 -4.60
C ASN A 114 -44.49 29.83 -5.57
N PRO A 115 -44.57 31.12 -5.18
CA PRO A 115 -45.16 32.16 -6.02
C PRO A 115 -44.27 32.54 -7.21
N SER A 116 -42.97 32.24 -7.15
CA SER A 116 -42.00 32.60 -8.19
C SER A 116 -41.77 31.46 -9.17
N LYS A 117 -42.28 31.60 -10.40
CA LYS A 117 -42.07 30.64 -11.49
C LYS A 117 -40.59 30.37 -11.78
N LEU A 118 -39.74 31.39 -11.68
CA LEU A 118 -38.30 31.26 -11.86
C LEU A 118 -37.64 30.45 -10.74
N SER A 119 -38.06 30.69 -9.49
CA SER A 119 -37.61 29.93 -8.32
C SER A 119 -38.04 28.47 -8.42
N GLN A 120 -39.30 28.23 -8.79
CA GLN A 120 -39.85 26.89 -8.99
C GLN A 120 -39.09 26.13 -10.09
N ALA A 121 -38.82 26.76 -11.24
CA ALA A 121 -38.03 26.14 -12.32
C ALA A 121 -36.61 25.75 -11.85
N ARG A 122 -35.94 26.61 -11.09
CA ARG A 122 -34.61 26.32 -10.50
C ARG A 122 -34.67 25.20 -9.47
N GLY A 123 -35.69 25.19 -8.62
CA GLY A 123 -35.90 24.14 -7.62
C GLY A 123 -36.11 22.77 -8.26
N TRP A 124 -36.83 22.68 -9.38
CA TRP A 124 -37.00 21.41 -10.10
C TRP A 124 -35.73 20.94 -10.81
N ILE A 125 -34.91 21.85 -11.32
CA ILE A 125 -33.57 21.51 -11.84
C ILE A 125 -32.70 20.95 -10.70
N LEU A 126 -32.72 21.59 -9.53
CA LEU A 126 -31.99 21.11 -8.35
C LEU A 126 -32.50 19.74 -7.90
N MET A 127 -33.82 19.53 -7.84
CA MET A 127 -34.43 18.23 -7.55
C MET A 127 -33.92 17.16 -8.53
N SER A 128 -33.92 17.46 -9.83
CA SER A 128 -33.47 16.54 -10.89
C SER A 128 -31.99 16.14 -10.78
N LEU A 129 -31.15 17.07 -10.32
CA LEU A 129 -29.73 16.83 -10.08
C LEU A 129 -29.51 16.04 -8.77
N CYS A 130 -30.22 16.36 -7.69
CA CYS A 130 -30.16 15.60 -6.43
C CYS A 130 -30.53 14.13 -6.62
N VAL A 131 -31.67 13.85 -7.27
CA VAL A 131 -32.11 12.47 -7.49
C VAL A 131 -31.21 11.69 -8.45
N GLY A 132 -30.41 12.38 -9.26
CA GLY A 132 -29.39 11.75 -10.11
C GLY A 132 -28.10 11.42 -9.36
N CYS A 133 -27.92 11.94 -8.15
CA CYS A 133 -26.73 11.72 -7.34
C CYS A 133 -26.97 10.80 -6.15
N PHE A 134 -28.06 10.97 -5.40
CA PHE A 134 -28.34 10.13 -4.23
C PHE A 134 -29.83 9.86 -4.08
N ALA A 135 -30.19 8.65 -3.65
CA ALA A 135 -31.57 8.33 -3.29
C ALA A 135 -31.90 8.81 -1.87
N PRO A 136 -33.16 9.18 -1.57
CA PRO A 136 -33.61 9.37 -0.19
C PRO A 136 -33.62 8.03 0.56
N SER A 137 -33.88 8.07 1.87
CA SER A 137 -34.04 6.86 2.68
C SER A 137 -35.23 6.02 2.22
N GLU A 138 -35.23 4.72 2.59
CA GLU A 138 -36.36 3.82 2.33
C GLU A 138 -37.67 4.34 2.96
N ARG A 139 -37.58 5.15 4.03
CA ARG A 139 -38.74 5.79 4.67
C ARG A 139 -39.34 6.89 3.80
N PHE A 140 -38.50 7.73 3.20
CA PHE A 140 -38.94 8.93 2.49
C PHE A 140 -39.22 8.71 0.99
N ILE A 141 -38.63 7.68 0.39
CA ILE A 141 -38.64 7.48 -1.08
C ILE A 141 -40.04 7.43 -1.71
N LYS A 142 -41.02 6.82 -1.05
CA LYS A 142 -42.40 6.74 -1.56
C LYS A 142 -43.05 8.13 -1.65
N TYR A 143 -42.83 8.96 -0.63
CA TYR A 143 -43.34 10.33 -0.59
C TYR A 143 -42.69 11.20 -1.66
N LEU A 144 -41.38 11.04 -1.88
CA LEU A 144 -40.69 11.76 -2.94
C LEU A 144 -41.22 11.39 -4.33
N PHE A 145 -41.49 10.10 -4.60
CA PHE A 145 -42.13 9.68 -5.84
C PHE A 145 -43.53 10.32 -6.02
N CYS A 146 -44.38 10.29 -4.99
CA CYS A 146 -45.69 10.95 -5.07
C CYS A 146 -45.55 12.46 -5.33
N PHE A 147 -44.64 13.13 -4.61
CA PHE A 147 -44.39 14.56 -4.78
C PHE A 147 -43.93 14.90 -6.20
N ILE A 148 -42.99 14.14 -6.77
CA ILE A 148 -42.51 14.34 -8.15
C ILE A 148 -43.65 14.18 -9.15
N ARG A 149 -44.54 13.19 -8.96
CA ARG A 149 -45.66 12.92 -9.87
C ARG A 149 -46.75 13.97 -9.81
N GLU A 150 -47.10 14.42 -8.61
CA GLU A 150 -48.23 15.34 -8.40
C GLU A 150 -47.85 16.81 -8.58
N GLN A 151 -46.67 17.21 -8.09
CA GLN A 151 -46.24 18.61 -8.08
C GLN A 151 -45.23 18.93 -9.20
N GLY A 152 -44.69 17.91 -9.86
CA GLY A 152 -43.71 18.07 -10.92
C GLY A 152 -44.27 18.75 -12.18
N PRO A 153 -43.40 19.34 -13.04
CA PRO A 153 -43.86 20.01 -14.26
C PRO A 153 -44.42 19.03 -15.31
N GLY A 154 -45.72 18.70 -15.20
CA GLY A 154 -46.41 17.70 -16.01
C GLY A 154 -46.46 17.99 -17.51
N ASN A 155 -46.64 19.25 -17.91
CA ASN A 155 -46.82 19.67 -19.31
C ASN A 155 -45.58 19.46 -20.21
N SER A 156 -44.45 18.98 -19.67
CA SER A 156 -43.18 18.82 -20.40
C SER A 156 -42.51 17.46 -20.25
N GLY A 157 -43.20 16.47 -19.66
CA GLY A 157 -42.63 15.15 -19.37
C GLY A 157 -41.49 15.16 -18.33
N TYR A 158 -41.20 16.31 -17.73
CA TYR A 158 -40.05 16.49 -16.84
C TYR A 158 -40.22 15.77 -15.50
N ALA A 159 -41.45 15.64 -15.01
CA ALA A 159 -41.75 14.82 -13.83
C ALA A 159 -41.36 13.34 -14.05
N ALA A 160 -41.73 12.77 -15.21
CA ALA A 160 -41.36 11.41 -15.59
C ALA A 160 -39.83 11.25 -15.75
N TYR A 161 -39.16 12.27 -16.31
CA TYR A 161 -37.70 12.31 -16.40
C TYR A 161 -37.01 12.27 -15.03
N ILE A 162 -37.47 13.08 -14.06
CA ILE A 162 -36.94 13.08 -12.69
C ILE A 162 -37.21 11.74 -12.00
N GLU A 163 -38.43 11.21 -12.15
CA GLU A 163 -38.81 9.90 -11.60
C GLU A 163 -37.88 8.79 -12.14
N GLN A 164 -37.63 8.78 -13.45
CA GLN A 164 -36.75 7.79 -14.07
C GLN A 164 -35.31 7.91 -13.58
N ARG A 165 -34.81 9.14 -13.39
CA ARG A 165 -33.48 9.37 -12.79
C ARG A 165 -33.37 8.83 -11.38
N LEU A 166 -34.40 9.05 -10.55
CA LEU A 166 -34.44 8.49 -9.19
C LEU A 166 -34.40 6.95 -9.20
N ARG A 167 -35.17 6.32 -10.10
CA ARG A 167 -35.15 4.85 -10.29
C ARG A 167 -33.77 4.35 -10.70
N ARG A 168 -33.12 5.06 -11.63
CA ARG A 168 -31.77 4.75 -12.09
C ARG A 168 -30.74 4.83 -10.96
N THR A 169 -30.77 5.88 -10.15
CA THR A 169 -29.91 6.02 -8.97
C THR A 169 -30.22 4.98 -7.89
N GLN A 170 -31.48 4.57 -7.72
CA GLN A 170 -31.83 3.46 -6.82
C GLN A 170 -31.24 2.12 -7.31
N LYS A 171 -31.21 1.90 -8.62
CA LYS A 171 -30.66 0.67 -9.24
C LYS A 171 -29.13 0.62 -9.16
N ASN A 172 -28.46 1.70 -9.55
CA ASN A 172 -27.00 1.72 -9.74
C ASN A 172 -26.23 2.26 -8.53
N GLY A 173 -26.95 2.78 -7.52
CA GLY A 173 -26.38 3.25 -6.27
C GLY A 173 -26.10 4.76 -6.25
N THR A 174 -25.58 5.22 -5.13
CA THR A 174 -25.27 6.64 -4.90
C THR A 174 -23.97 7.03 -5.60
N ARG A 175 -23.97 8.20 -6.24
CA ARG A 175 -22.80 8.84 -6.85
C ARG A 175 -21.80 9.27 -5.78
N HIS A 176 -20.51 9.25 -6.14
CA HIS A 176 -19.43 9.68 -5.24
C HIS A 176 -19.01 11.14 -5.50
N GLN A 177 -19.46 11.76 -6.59
CA GLN A 177 -19.14 13.13 -6.93
C GLN A 177 -20.41 13.95 -7.21
N PRO A 178 -20.36 15.28 -6.95
CA PRO A 178 -21.44 16.15 -7.36
C PRO A 178 -21.55 16.21 -8.91
N PRO A 179 -22.67 16.73 -9.45
CA PRO A 179 -22.89 16.77 -10.88
C PRO A 179 -21.80 17.54 -11.63
N SER A 180 -21.39 17.00 -12.76
CA SER A 180 -20.55 17.70 -13.73
C SER A 180 -21.28 18.88 -14.37
N TYR A 181 -20.52 19.80 -14.96
CA TYR A 181 -21.01 20.84 -15.85
C TYR A 181 -21.81 20.24 -17.01
N VAL A 182 -21.36 19.12 -17.60
CA VAL A 182 -22.12 18.42 -18.65
C VAL A 182 -23.50 17.99 -18.16
N GLU A 183 -23.60 17.44 -16.95
CA GLU A 183 -24.89 17.08 -16.34
C GLU A 183 -25.79 18.30 -16.13
N LEU A 184 -25.23 19.42 -15.65
CA LEU A 184 -25.97 20.66 -15.46
C LEU A 184 -26.54 21.19 -16.79
N GLN A 185 -25.77 21.16 -17.87
CA GLN A 185 -26.22 21.62 -19.19
C GLN A 185 -27.28 20.69 -19.77
N ALA A 186 -27.07 19.39 -19.71
CA ALA A 186 -28.02 18.38 -20.17
C ALA A 186 -29.36 18.52 -19.44
N ASN A 187 -29.32 18.73 -18.12
CA ASN A 187 -30.51 18.90 -17.30
C ASN A 187 -31.29 20.18 -17.65
N LYS A 188 -30.58 21.31 -17.81
CA LYS A 188 -31.19 22.59 -18.23
C LYS A 188 -31.81 22.51 -19.63
N ALA A 189 -31.14 21.81 -20.54
CA ALA A 189 -31.60 21.64 -21.92
C ALA A 189 -32.65 20.53 -22.07
N LYS A 190 -32.89 19.72 -21.01
CA LYS A 190 -33.70 18.49 -21.05
C LYS A 190 -33.27 17.55 -22.18
N LYS A 191 -31.96 17.40 -22.35
CA LYS A 191 -31.34 16.54 -23.38
C LYS A 191 -30.55 15.41 -22.74
N ASP A 192 -30.38 14.33 -23.47
CA ASP A 192 -29.52 13.22 -23.07
C ASP A 192 -28.05 13.62 -23.16
N ILE A 193 -27.23 13.05 -22.27
CA ILE A 193 -25.78 13.23 -22.32
C ILE A 193 -25.26 12.26 -23.38
N VAL A 194 -24.47 12.77 -24.33
CA VAL A 194 -23.81 11.95 -25.35
C VAL A 194 -22.31 11.94 -25.07
N LEU A 195 -21.78 10.77 -24.75
CA LEU A 195 -20.35 10.57 -24.51
C LEU A 195 -19.68 10.05 -25.78
N ALA A 196 -18.53 10.62 -26.13
CA ALA A 196 -17.70 10.16 -27.24
C ALA A 196 -16.55 9.30 -26.69
N ILE A 197 -16.51 8.02 -27.05
CA ILE A 197 -15.50 7.06 -26.59
C ILE A 197 -14.61 6.67 -27.76
N THR A 198 -13.30 6.84 -27.57
CA THR A 198 -12.28 6.53 -28.57
C THR A 198 -11.77 5.09 -28.40
N PHE A 199 -11.82 4.31 -29.46
CA PHE A 199 -11.28 2.94 -29.50
C PHE A 199 -9.81 2.96 -29.88
N MET A 200 -9.12 1.85 -29.62
CA MET A 200 -7.69 1.73 -29.90
C MET A 200 -7.35 1.73 -31.39
N ASP A 201 -8.31 1.43 -32.27
CA ASP A 201 -8.17 1.62 -33.72
C ASP A 201 -8.28 3.10 -34.16
N GLY A 202 -8.65 4.01 -33.25
CA GLY A 202 -8.86 5.43 -33.51
C GLY A 202 -10.30 5.79 -33.90
N SER A 203 -11.19 4.82 -34.04
CA SER A 203 -12.61 5.08 -34.25
C SER A 203 -13.25 5.67 -32.98
N VAL A 204 -14.25 6.53 -33.15
CA VAL A 204 -14.99 7.14 -32.05
C VAL A 204 -16.43 6.70 -32.12
N LYS A 205 -16.97 6.18 -31.00
CA LYS A 205 -18.38 5.82 -30.88
C LYS A 205 -19.07 6.74 -29.88
N SER A 206 -20.19 7.31 -30.30
CA SER A 206 -21.05 8.11 -29.43
C SER A 206 -22.08 7.20 -28.73
N VAL A 207 -22.23 7.35 -27.42
CA VAL A 207 -23.17 6.57 -26.61
C VAL A 207 -23.96 7.51 -25.70
N HIS A 208 -25.26 7.24 -25.58
CA HIS A 208 -26.13 7.96 -24.65
C HIS A 208 -25.85 7.52 -23.22
N ALA A 209 -25.76 8.49 -22.32
CA ALA A 209 -25.52 8.28 -20.90
C ALA A 209 -26.48 9.13 -20.06
N ASP A 210 -26.71 8.68 -18.83
CA ASP A 210 -27.40 9.40 -17.78
C ASP A 210 -26.50 9.52 -16.54
N SER A 211 -26.96 10.26 -15.53
CA SER A 211 -26.22 10.48 -14.29
C SER A 211 -25.88 9.20 -13.52
N ALA A 212 -26.53 8.07 -13.81
CA ALA A 212 -26.32 6.79 -13.16
C ALA A 212 -25.57 5.78 -14.04
N THR A 213 -25.16 6.15 -15.27
CA THR A 213 -24.46 5.24 -16.18
C THR A 213 -23.13 4.76 -15.58
N THR A 214 -22.98 3.44 -15.49
CA THR A 214 -21.76 2.80 -14.97
C THR A 214 -20.78 2.42 -16.08
N ALA A 215 -19.53 2.17 -15.71
CA ALA A 215 -18.51 1.66 -16.62
C ALA A 215 -18.93 0.32 -17.23
N SER A 216 -19.52 -0.59 -16.45
CA SER A 216 -20.05 -1.88 -16.92
C SER A 216 -21.12 -1.71 -18.00
N GLU A 217 -22.13 -0.85 -17.75
CA GLU A 217 -23.19 -0.55 -18.73
C GLU A 217 -22.61 0.01 -20.03
N LEU A 218 -21.65 0.94 -19.92
CA LEU A 218 -21.04 1.57 -21.08
C LEU A 218 -20.16 0.58 -21.87
N CYS A 219 -19.35 -0.23 -21.19
CA CYS A 219 -18.54 -1.28 -21.81
C CYS A 219 -19.42 -2.32 -22.52
N LYS A 220 -20.57 -2.70 -21.94
CA LYS A 220 -21.54 -3.60 -22.60
C LYS A 220 -22.08 -2.99 -23.89
N ILE A 221 -22.55 -1.75 -23.86
CA ILE A 221 -23.08 -1.05 -25.05
C ILE A 221 -21.99 -0.91 -26.12
N LEU A 222 -20.76 -0.58 -25.73
CA LEU A 222 -19.64 -0.43 -26.64
C LEU A 222 -19.27 -1.76 -27.31
N ALA A 223 -19.22 -2.85 -26.54
CA ALA A 223 -18.97 -4.19 -27.06
C ALA A 223 -20.04 -4.63 -28.06
N GLU A 224 -21.32 -4.43 -27.75
CA GLU A 224 -22.43 -4.74 -28.65
C GLU A 224 -22.36 -3.92 -29.96
N LYS A 225 -22.04 -2.62 -29.87
CA LYS A 225 -21.90 -1.73 -31.04
C LYS A 225 -20.82 -2.16 -32.01
N VAL A 226 -19.76 -2.81 -31.53
CA VAL A 226 -18.65 -3.30 -32.38
C VAL A 226 -18.68 -4.81 -32.58
N GLN A 227 -19.70 -5.50 -32.05
CA GLN A 227 -19.84 -6.96 -32.08
C GLN A 227 -18.65 -7.71 -31.46
N LEU A 228 -18.09 -7.15 -30.37
CA LEU A 228 -17.03 -7.78 -29.58
C LEU A 228 -17.58 -9.01 -28.85
N LYS A 229 -17.00 -10.19 -29.10
CA LYS A 229 -17.42 -11.47 -28.51
C LYS A 229 -16.78 -11.68 -27.14
N ASP A 230 -15.46 -11.55 -27.05
CA ASP A 230 -14.73 -11.62 -25.79
C ASP A 230 -14.63 -10.24 -25.14
N ARG A 231 -15.59 -9.97 -24.25
CA ARG A 231 -15.66 -8.71 -23.50
C ARG A 231 -14.73 -8.69 -22.29
N PHE A 232 -14.25 -9.84 -21.84
CA PHE A 232 -13.51 -9.94 -20.58
C PHE A 232 -12.26 -9.08 -20.60
N GLY A 233 -12.04 -8.30 -19.54
CA GLY A 233 -10.84 -7.48 -19.39
C GLY A 233 -10.74 -6.27 -20.33
N PHE A 234 -11.77 -5.96 -21.14
CA PHE A 234 -11.88 -4.63 -21.75
C PHE A 234 -12.48 -3.64 -20.75
N SER A 235 -11.89 -2.46 -20.68
CA SER A 235 -12.21 -1.45 -19.67
C SER A 235 -12.30 -0.05 -20.28
N LEU A 236 -13.03 0.81 -19.57
CA LEU A 236 -13.16 2.22 -19.88
C LEU A 236 -12.05 3.01 -19.18
N TYR A 237 -11.48 3.98 -19.87
CA TYR A 237 -10.42 4.85 -19.37
C TYR A 237 -10.82 6.30 -19.59
N ILE A 238 -10.39 7.18 -18.69
CA ILE A 238 -10.49 8.63 -18.85
C ILE A 238 -9.10 9.25 -18.86
N ALA A 239 -8.86 10.19 -19.78
CA ALA A 239 -7.65 10.98 -19.82
C ALA A 239 -7.97 12.45 -19.66
N LEU A 240 -7.11 13.20 -18.98
CA LEU A 240 -7.18 14.65 -18.83
C LEU A 240 -5.75 15.21 -18.77
N PHE A 241 -5.45 16.18 -19.64
CA PHE A 241 -4.09 16.66 -19.85
C PHE A 241 -3.14 15.48 -20.10
N ASP A 242 -2.10 15.32 -19.27
CA ASP A 242 -1.09 14.29 -19.34
C ASP A 242 -1.35 13.04 -18.47
N LYS A 243 -2.58 12.94 -17.93
CA LYS A 243 -2.95 11.93 -16.95
C LYS A 243 -4.02 11.02 -17.50
N VAL A 244 -3.91 9.73 -17.17
CA VAL A 244 -4.85 8.67 -17.59
C VAL A 244 -5.24 7.86 -16.37
N SER A 245 -6.52 7.52 -16.25
CA SER A 245 -7.08 6.71 -15.16
C SER A 245 -8.04 5.65 -15.71
N SER A 246 -7.98 4.44 -15.15
CA SER A 246 -8.89 3.35 -15.48
C SER A 246 -10.17 3.43 -14.64
N LEU A 247 -11.32 3.35 -15.32
CA LEU A 247 -12.64 3.20 -14.73
C LEU A 247 -13.08 1.72 -14.67
N GLY A 248 -12.27 0.82 -15.22
CA GLY A 248 -12.57 -0.60 -15.29
C GLY A 248 -13.80 -0.92 -16.16
N SER A 249 -14.43 -2.06 -15.87
CA SER A 249 -15.72 -2.51 -16.43
C SER A 249 -16.75 -2.82 -15.33
N GLY A 250 -16.56 -2.19 -14.17
CA GLY A 250 -17.31 -2.42 -12.94
C GLY A 250 -18.48 -1.46 -12.69
N CYS A 251 -18.86 -1.32 -11.43
CA CYS A 251 -20.00 -0.48 -11.00
C CYS A 251 -19.68 1.02 -10.81
N ASP A 252 -18.48 1.48 -11.19
CA ASP A 252 -18.08 2.89 -11.11
C ASP A 252 -18.91 3.76 -12.06
N HIS A 253 -19.39 4.92 -11.58
CA HIS A 253 -20.18 5.86 -12.38
C HIS A 253 -19.28 6.69 -13.30
N VAL A 254 -19.56 6.70 -14.60
CA VAL A 254 -18.72 7.40 -15.59
C VAL A 254 -18.68 8.91 -15.34
N LEU A 255 -19.81 9.49 -14.94
CA LEU A 255 -19.92 10.93 -14.69
C LEU A 255 -19.30 11.37 -13.35
N ASP A 256 -18.96 10.44 -12.43
CA ASP A 256 -18.09 10.77 -11.30
C ASP A 256 -16.68 11.13 -11.79
N ALA A 257 -16.15 10.36 -12.74
CA ALA A 257 -14.83 10.61 -13.31
C ALA A 257 -14.79 11.89 -14.14
N VAL A 258 -15.85 12.17 -14.91
CA VAL A 258 -16.00 13.43 -15.65
C VAL A 258 -16.05 14.63 -14.71
N SER A 259 -16.86 14.55 -13.64
CA SER A 259 -16.95 15.62 -12.63
C SER A 259 -15.59 15.89 -11.96
N GLN A 260 -14.82 14.83 -11.63
CA GLN A 260 -13.47 14.98 -11.10
C GLN A 260 -12.53 15.67 -12.10
N CYS A 261 -12.63 15.32 -13.39
CA CYS A 261 -11.80 15.93 -14.42
C CYS A 261 -12.09 17.43 -14.58
N GLU A 262 -13.37 17.82 -14.56
CA GLU A 262 -13.77 19.23 -14.63
C GLU A 262 -13.30 20.03 -13.42
N GLN A 263 -13.42 19.46 -12.22
CA GLN A 263 -12.90 20.08 -10.99
C GLN A 263 -11.38 20.24 -11.07
N TYR A 264 -10.65 19.21 -11.52
CA TYR A 264 -9.21 19.30 -11.69
C TYR A 264 -8.80 20.36 -12.72
N ALA A 265 -9.50 20.44 -13.85
CA ALA A 265 -9.26 21.48 -14.84
C ALA A 265 -9.49 22.89 -14.27
N LYS A 266 -10.54 23.06 -13.44
CA LYS A 266 -10.82 24.31 -12.72
C LYS A 266 -9.69 24.71 -11.78
N GLU A 267 -9.14 23.76 -11.03
CA GLU A 267 -8.00 23.99 -10.14
C GLU A 267 -6.74 24.44 -10.89
N GLN A 268 -6.57 23.99 -12.14
CA GLN A 268 -5.50 24.44 -13.05
C GLN A 268 -5.81 25.77 -13.76
N GLY A 269 -6.87 26.47 -13.36
CA GLY A 269 -7.26 27.77 -13.92
C GLY A 269 -8.08 27.70 -15.21
N ASN A 270 -8.46 26.52 -15.68
CA ASN A 270 -9.38 26.38 -16.81
C ASN A 270 -10.83 26.55 -16.37
N GLN A 271 -11.73 26.77 -17.32
CA GLN A 271 -13.17 26.69 -17.05
C GLN A 271 -13.62 25.23 -17.17
N GLU A 272 -14.56 24.80 -16.32
CA GLU A 272 -15.09 23.43 -16.29
C GLU A 272 -15.60 22.99 -17.68
N ARG A 273 -16.25 23.91 -18.41
CA ARG A 273 -16.75 23.67 -19.77
C ARG A 273 -15.66 23.38 -20.81
N ASN A 274 -14.42 23.80 -20.54
CA ASN A 274 -13.27 23.67 -21.42
C ASN A 274 -12.33 22.53 -20.95
N ALA A 275 -12.73 21.74 -19.96
CA ALA A 275 -11.94 20.64 -19.46
C ALA A 275 -11.67 19.61 -20.59
N PRO A 276 -10.41 19.38 -20.99
CA PRO A 276 -10.10 18.57 -22.17
C PRO A 276 -10.04 17.07 -21.84
N TRP A 277 -11.05 16.55 -21.14
CA TRP A 277 -11.11 15.13 -20.83
C TRP A 277 -11.54 14.29 -22.04
N ARG A 278 -11.08 13.04 -22.11
CA ARG A 278 -11.39 12.08 -23.19
C ARG A 278 -11.61 10.69 -22.63
N LEU A 279 -12.54 9.94 -23.20
CA LEU A 279 -12.82 8.55 -22.82
C LEU A 279 -12.24 7.58 -23.85
N PHE A 280 -11.68 6.48 -23.37
CA PHE A 280 -11.08 5.42 -24.19
C PHE A 280 -11.62 4.05 -23.81
N PHE A 281 -11.72 3.15 -24.80
CA PHE A 281 -12.06 1.74 -24.59
C PHE A 281 -10.86 0.87 -25.00
N ARG A 282 -10.25 0.17 -24.04
CA ARG A 282 -8.98 -0.57 -24.22
C ARG A 282 -8.96 -1.89 -23.44
N LYS A 283 -8.11 -2.83 -23.85
CA LYS A 283 -7.88 -4.08 -23.12
C LYS A 283 -6.97 -3.80 -21.93
N GLU A 284 -7.42 -4.17 -20.74
CA GLU A 284 -6.72 -4.00 -19.47
C GLU A 284 -6.20 -5.35 -18.95
N ILE A 285 -7.01 -6.41 -19.04
CA ILE A 285 -6.69 -7.74 -18.50
C ILE A 285 -6.90 -8.81 -19.57
N PHE A 286 -6.06 -9.85 -19.57
CA PHE A 286 -6.23 -11.04 -20.40
C PHE A 286 -6.66 -12.21 -19.54
N SER A 287 -7.59 -13.03 -20.04
CA SER A 287 -7.85 -14.32 -19.41
C SER A 287 -6.71 -15.30 -19.73
N PRO A 288 -6.40 -16.25 -18.84
CA PRO A 288 -5.39 -17.29 -19.08
C PRO A 288 -5.69 -18.20 -20.29
N TRP A 289 -6.97 -18.32 -20.64
CA TRP A 289 -7.47 -19.07 -21.80
C TRP A 289 -7.76 -18.16 -22.99
N TYR A 290 -7.29 -16.90 -22.97
CA TYR A 290 -7.54 -15.96 -24.05
C TYR A 290 -6.95 -16.48 -25.37
N ASN A 291 -7.80 -16.55 -26.39
CA ASN A 291 -7.43 -17.02 -27.71
C ASN A 291 -7.72 -15.93 -28.76
N PRO A 292 -6.68 -15.32 -29.38
CA PRO A 292 -6.86 -14.29 -30.40
C PRO A 292 -7.68 -14.75 -31.62
N LYS A 293 -7.78 -16.06 -31.87
CA LYS A 293 -8.52 -16.62 -33.01
C LYS A 293 -10.03 -16.59 -32.85
N GLU A 294 -10.53 -16.48 -31.62
CA GLU A 294 -11.96 -16.58 -31.32
C GLU A 294 -12.72 -15.28 -31.62
N ASP A 295 -12.02 -14.14 -31.55
CA ASP A 295 -12.60 -12.82 -31.72
C ASP A 295 -11.69 -11.90 -32.56
N SER A 296 -11.97 -11.80 -33.86
CA SER A 296 -11.21 -10.96 -34.79
C SER A 296 -11.34 -9.45 -34.48
N VAL A 297 -12.47 -9.01 -33.91
CA VAL A 297 -12.68 -7.61 -33.52
C VAL A 297 -11.81 -7.30 -32.30
N GLY A 298 -11.87 -8.15 -31.27
CA GLY A 298 -11.04 -8.05 -30.08
C GLY A 298 -9.54 -8.05 -30.43
N THR A 299 -9.13 -8.99 -31.27
CA THR A 299 -7.75 -9.10 -31.75
C THR A 299 -7.31 -7.85 -32.52
N ASN A 300 -8.15 -7.26 -33.37
CA ASN A 300 -7.80 -6.02 -34.06
C ASN A 300 -7.63 -4.84 -33.09
N LEU A 301 -8.51 -4.68 -32.10
CA LEU A 301 -8.41 -3.61 -31.11
C LEU A 301 -7.15 -3.75 -30.25
N ILE A 302 -6.84 -4.97 -29.80
CA ILE A 302 -5.65 -5.26 -28.99
C ILE A 302 -4.38 -5.10 -29.81
N TYR A 303 -4.38 -5.54 -31.07
CA TYR A 303 -3.29 -5.33 -32.01
C TYR A 303 -2.95 -3.83 -32.15
N GLN A 304 -3.96 -3.00 -32.41
CA GLN A 304 -3.78 -1.55 -32.53
C GLN A 304 -3.27 -0.92 -31.23
N GLN A 305 -3.73 -1.43 -30.09
CA GLN A 305 -3.23 -1.03 -28.77
C GLN A 305 -1.75 -1.37 -28.59
N ILE A 306 -1.32 -2.59 -28.92
CA ILE A 306 0.07 -3.05 -28.79
C ILE A 306 1.00 -2.23 -29.68
N VAL A 307 0.68 -2.10 -30.97
CA VAL A 307 1.54 -1.37 -31.93
C VAL A 307 1.71 0.09 -31.50
N ARG A 308 0.62 0.77 -31.13
CA ARG A 308 0.69 2.15 -30.63
C ARG A 308 1.46 2.23 -29.31
N GLY A 309 1.20 1.31 -28.38
CA GLY A 309 1.88 1.26 -27.09
C GLY A 309 3.38 1.04 -27.24
N VAL A 310 3.83 0.20 -28.19
CA VAL A 310 5.25 0.06 -28.53
C VAL A 310 5.78 1.39 -29.09
N LYS A 311 5.16 1.95 -30.14
CA LYS A 311 5.62 3.21 -30.76
C LYS A 311 5.76 4.37 -29.76
N PHE A 312 4.85 4.50 -28.80
CA PHE A 312 4.90 5.56 -27.78
C PHE A 312 5.66 5.17 -26.50
N GLY A 313 6.19 3.95 -26.41
CA GLY A 313 7.00 3.49 -25.28
C GLY A 313 6.21 3.09 -24.02
N GLU A 314 4.89 2.87 -24.14
CA GLU A 314 4.06 2.22 -23.11
C GLU A 314 4.45 0.73 -22.97
N TYR A 315 4.72 0.06 -24.09
CA TYR A 315 5.26 -1.30 -24.12
C TYR A 315 6.72 -1.26 -24.55
N ARG A 316 7.62 -1.79 -23.72
CA ARG A 316 9.06 -1.82 -23.99
C ARG A 316 9.50 -3.25 -24.24
N CYS A 317 10.26 -3.44 -25.30
CA CYS A 317 10.94 -4.71 -25.56
C CYS A 317 12.34 -4.70 -24.94
N GLU A 318 12.79 -5.87 -24.48
CA GLU A 318 14.14 -6.04 -23.92
C GLU A 318 15.20 -6.13 -25.02
N LYS A 319 14.85 -6.72 -26.17
CA LYS A 319 15.77 -6.92 -27.29
C LYS A 319 15.36 -6.09 -28.50
N ASP A 320 16.35 -5.65 -29.27
CA ASP A 320 16.13 -4.96 -30.54
C ASP A 320 15.38 -5.84 -31.55
N GLU A 321 15.62 -7.16 -31.51
CA GLU A 321 14.95 -8.13 -32.38
C GLU A 321 13.43 -8.13 -32.19
N ASP A 322 12.95 -7.87 -30.98
CA ASP A 322 11.52 -7.84 -30.66
C ASP A 322 10.87 -6.55 -31.21
N TYR A 323 11.54 -5.41 -31.09
CA TYR A 323 11.10 -4.17 -31.76
C TYR A 323 11.06 -4.34 -33.28
N ALA A 324 12.09 -4.97 -33.85
CA ALA A 324 12.15 -5.24 -35.28
C ALA A 324 11.07 -6.23 -35.73
N LEU A 325 10.72 -7.22 -34.90
CA LEU A 325 9.64 -8.17 -35.15
C LEU A 325 8.27 -7.48 -35.19
N VAL A 326 7.95 -6.67 -34.18
CA VAL A 326 6.68 -5.93 -34.13
C VAL A 326 6.60 -4.92 -35.30
N ALA A 327 7.70 -4.25 -35.62
CA ALA A 327 7.75 -3.34 -36.77
C ALA A 327 7.56 -4.08 -38.11
N ALA A 328 8.18 -5.26 -38.30
CA ALA A 328 7.99 -6.09 -39.49
C ALA A 328 6.53 -6.58 -39.61
N GLN A 329 5.95 -7.05 -38.50
CA GLN A 329 4.54 -7.47 -38.45
C GLN A 329 3.61 -6.31 -38.77
N ASN A 330 3.86 -5.12 -38.21
CA ASN A 330 3.03 -3.95 -38.48
C ASN A 330 3.15 -3.46 -39.94
N TYR A 331 4.36 -3.49 -40.50
CA TYR A 331 4.57 -3.17 -41.91
C TYR A 331 3.76 -4.10 -42.83
N ILE A 332 3.75 -5.41 -42.58
CA ILE A 332 2.98 -6.36 -43.41
C ILE A 332 1.48 -6.05 -43.35
N VAL A 333 0.98 -5.69 -42.18
CA VAL A 333 -0.44 -5.37 -42.00
C VAL A 333 -0.82 -4.07 -42.75
N ASP A 334 0.07 -3.08 -42.78
CA ASP A 334 -0.18 -1.78 -43.42
C ASP A 334 0.08 -1.78 -44.94
N GLU A 335 1.21 -2.34 -45.38
CA GLU A 335 1.76 -2.20 -46.74
C GLU A 335 1.87 -3.53 -47.51
N GLY A 336 1.75 -4.68 -46.84
CA GLY A 336 1.88 -6.00 -47.46
C GLY A 336 3.33 -6.45 -47.68
N ALA A 337 3.71 -6.67 -48.94
CA ALA A 337 5.03 -7.20 -49.26
C ALA A 337 6.16 -6.21 -48.91
N MET A 338 7.23 -6.72 -48.31
CA MET A 338 8.35 -5.89 -47.81
C MET A 338 9.09 -5.14 -48.93
N ASP A 339 9.01 -3.81 -48.90
CA ASP A 339 9.74 -2.89 -49.77
C ASP A 339 10.62 -1.94 -48.95
N VAL A 340 11.90 -1.85 -49.32
CA VAL A 340 12.93 -1.15 -48.54
C VAL A 340 12.74 0.37 -48.56
N ASP A 341 12.31 0.94 -49.69
CA ASP A 341 12.16 2.38 -49.85
C ASP A 341 10.90 2.88 -49.14
N LYS A 342 9.83 2.08 -49.15
CA LYS A 342 8.64 2.32 -48.34
C LYS A 342 8.94 2.18 -46.85
N LEU A 343 9.66 1.13 -46.43
CA LEU A 343 10.03 0.93 -45.03
C LEU A 343 10.87 2.09 -44.50
N ARG A 344 11.83 2.58 -45.28
CA ARG A 344 12.66 3.74 -44.91
C ARG A 344 11.81 4.98 -44.63
N LYS A 345 10.79 5.24 -45.45
CA LYS A 345 9.87 6.38 -45.25
C LYS A 345 8.93 6.20 -44.05
N ALA A 346 8.53 4.97 -43.76
CA ALA A 346 7.56 4.65 -42.70
C ALA A 346 8.21 4.27 -41.36
N LEU A 347 9.54 4.16 -41.28
CA LEU A 347 10.28 3.69 -40.09
C LEU A 347 9.94 4.47 -38.82
N ASN A 348 9.84 5.80 -38.94
CA ASN A 348 9.46 6.69 -37.85
C ASN A 348 8.02 6.46 -37.34
N GLY A 349 7.17 5.80 -38.12
CA GLY A 349 5.81 5.41 -37.71
C GLY A 349 5.77 4.13 -36.86
N TYR A 350 6.80 3.27 -36.96
CA TYR A 350 6.79 1.93 -36.38
C TYR A 350 7.68 1.77 -35.15
N LEU A 351 8.77 2.53 -35.07
CA LEU A 351 9.73 2.44 -33.96
C LEU A 351 9.65 3.65 -33.03
N PRO A 352 9.91 3.50 -31.71
CA PRO A 352 9.89 4.62 -30.76
C PRO A 352 11.02 5.62 -31.00
N ASP A 353 10.76 6.90 -30.70
CA ASP A 353 11.75 7.97 -30.93
C ASP A 353 13.03 7.77 -30.11
N PHE A 354 12.94 7.22 -28.89
CA PHE A 354 14.11 6.93 -28.05
C PHE A 354 15.00 5.79 -28.61
N VAL A 355 14.42 4.89 -29.40
CA VAL A 355 15.13 3.80 -30.07
C VAL A 355 15.86 4.32 -31.30
N LEU A 356 15.21 5.22 -32.05
CA LEU A 356 15.75 5.83 -33.26
C LEU A 356 16.83 6.89 -32.96
N ASN A 357 16.72 7.59 -31.82
CA ASN A 357 17.67 8.64 -31.41
C ASN A 357 18.87 8.14 -30.59
N SER A 358 19.08 6.82 -30.49
CA SER A 358 20.23 6.25 -29.78
C SER A 358 21.54 6.58 -30.49
N GLN A 359 22.55 7.07 -29.77
CA GLN A 359 23.85 7.45 -30.36
C GLN A 359 24.63 6.26 -30.95
N GLU A 360 24.26 5.03 -30.60
CA GLU A 360 24.95 3.82 -31.04
C GLU A 360 24.37 3.20 -32.31
N LYS A 361 23.12 3.52 -32.70
CA LYS A 361 22.37 2.79 -33.74
C LYS A 361 21.71 3.74 -34.73
N ASN A 362 22.03 3.61 -36.02
CA ASN A 362 21.48 4.44 -37.10
C ASN A 362 20.21 3.82 -37.73
N GLU A 363 19.50 4.59 -38.56
CA GLU A 363 18.30 4.10 -39.28
C GLU A 363 18.58 2.85 -40.13
N GLN A 364 19.78 2.76 -40.71
CA GLN A 364 20.17 1.64 -41.58
C GLN A 364 20.27 0.32 -40.80
N TYR A 365 20.73 0.35 -39.55
CA TYR A 365 20.75 -0.80 -38.65
C TYR A 365 19.34 -1.36 -38.44
N TRP A 366 18.37 -0.48 -38.17
CA TRP A 366 16.98 -0.88 -37.94
C TRP A 366 16.32 -1.44 -39.20
N ILE A 367 16.54 -0.83 -40.36
CA ILE A 367 16.04 -1.35 -41.64
C ILE A 367 16.59 -2.77 -41.88
N GLN A 368 17.89 -2.97 -41.69
CA GLN A 368 18.51 -4.28 -41.91
C GLN A 368 17.99 -5.34 -40.92
N LEU A 369 17.78 -4.97 -39.66
CA LEU A 369 17.26 -5.87 -38.64
C LEU A 369 15.81 -6.27 -38.93
N ILE A 370 14.95 -5.31 -39.29
CA ILE A 370 13.55 -5.54 -39.69
C ILE A 370 13.48 -6.46 -40.90
N MET A 371 14.30 -6.22 -41.94
CA MET A 371 14.36 -7.07 -43.12
C MET A 371 14.81 -8.51 -42.79
N ASN A 372 15.78 -8.66 -41.89
CA ASN A 372 16.27 -9.98 -41.47
C ASN A 372 15.17 -10.76 -40.74
N VAL A 373 14.50 -10.13 -39.77
CA VAL A 373 13.38 -10.74 -39.03
C VAL A 373 12.22 -11.05 -39.98
N HIS A 374 11.91 -10.14 -40.90
CA HIS A 374 10.88 -10.36 -41.91
C HIS A 374 11.16 -11.62 -42.74
N ARG A 375 12.37 -11.74 -43.30
CA ARG A 375 12.76 -12.92 -44.09
C ARG A 375 12.66 -14.20 -43.28
N LYS A 376 13.11 -14.19 -42.02
CA LYS A 376 13.06 -15.35 -41.14
C LYS A 376 11.62 -15.82 -40.85
N LYS A 377 10.69 -14.88 -40.65
CA LYS A 377 9.31 -15.21 -40.22
C LYS A 377 8.32 -15.39 -41.37
N PHE A 378 8.49 -14.68 -42.49
CA PHE A 378 7.48 -14.57 -43.55
C PHE A 378 7.88 -15.22 -44.88
N ASN A 379 9.11 -15.72 -45.04
CA ASN A 379 9.50 -16.56 -46.20
C ASN A 379 9.08 -18.04 -46.02
N ILE A 380 7.86 -18.26 -45.53
CA ILE A 380 7.28 -19.61 -45.34
C ILE A 380 6.09 -19.72 -46.31
N THR A 381 5.93 -20.88 -46.95
CA THR A 381 4.83 -21.14 -47.90
C THR A 381 3.84 -22.12 -47.26
N PRO A 382 2.54 -21.78 -47.13
CA PRO A 382 1.90 -20.52 -47.54
C PRO A 382 2.23 -19.34 -46.62
N GLN A 383 2.21 -18.12 -47.16
CA GLN A 383 2.39 -16.90 -46.36
C GLN A 383 1.24 -16.72 -45.37
N PRO A 384 1.51 -16.23 -44.15
CA PRO A 384 0.47 -16.01 -43.16
C PRO A 384 -0.48 -14.87 -43.60
N SER A 385 -1.76 -15.04 -43.36
CA SER A 385 -2.77 -14.01 -43.63
C SER A 385 -2.64 -12.84 -42.65
N ILE A 386 -3.17 -11.66 -43.03
CA ILE A 386 -3.17 -10.46 -42.15
C ILE A 386 -3.78 -10.77 -40.78
N SER A 387 -4.85 -11.58 -40.72
CA SER A 387 -5.46 -12.00 -39.45
C SER A 387 -4.51 -12.81 -38.59
N GLN A 388 -3.78 -13.76 -39.18
CA GLN A 388 -2.77 -14.55 -38.47
C GLN A 388 -1.61 -13.68 -37.96
N VAL A 389 -1.19 -12.67 -38.73
CA VAL A 389 -0.15 -11.72 -38.27
C VAL A 389 -0.62 -10.91 -37.06
N LYS A 390 -1.88 -10.48 -37.04
CA LYS A 390 -2.48 -9.78 -35.88
C LYS A 390 -2.59 -10.70 -34.67
N GLU A 391 -3.07 -11.93 -34.87
CA GLU A 391 -3.15 -12.96 -33.82
C GLU A 391 -1.76 -13.21 -33.19
N ASP A 392 -0.72 -13.32 -34.03
CA ASP A 392 0.66 -13.52 -33.60
C ASP A 392 1.20 -12.37 -32.73
N VAL A 393 0.90 -11.13 -33.09
CA VAL A 393 1.30 -9.94 -32.29
C VAL A 393 0.59 -9.96 -30.94
N VAL A 394 -0.69 -10.34 -30.90
CA VAL A 394 -1.46 -10.42 -29.67
C VAL A 394 -1.05 -11.61 -28.79
N ALA A 395 -0.65 -12.74 -29.40
CA ALA A 395 -0.19 -13.94 -28.73
C ALA A 395 1.28 -13.89 -28.27
N GLY A 396 2.06 -12.90 -28.71
CA GLY A 396 3.50 -12.81 -28.49
C GLY A 396 3.93 -12.91 -27.03
N LYS A 397 4.97 -13.72 -26.76
CA LYS A 397 5.62 -13.84 -25.44
C LYS A 397 6.07 -12.47 -24.95
N ARG A 398 5.45 -11.98 -23.88
CA ARG A 398 5.92 -10.81 -23.14
C ARG A 398 7.27 -11.15 -22.49
N THR A 399 8.27 -10.29 -22.64
CA THR A 399 9.57 -10.40 -21.99
C THR A 399 9.63 -9.43 -20.82
N GLY A 400 9.82 -9.96 -19.61
CA GLY A 400 10.00 -9.19 -18.38
C GLY A 400 9.74 -10.04 -17.15
N ALA A 401 10.47 -11.14 -16.96
CA ALA A 401 10.04 -12.22 -16.07
C ALA A 401 10.37 -12.01 -14.57
N ASP A 402 9.32 -11.92 -13.75
CA ASP A 402 9.35 -12.23 -12.31
C ASP A 402 9.30 -13.76 -12.11
N ASN A 403 9.69 -14.27 -10.94
CA ASN A 403 9.69 -15.71 -10.66
C ASN A 403 8.46 -16.09 -9.83
N PHE A 404 7.77 -17.19 -10.16
CA PHE A 404 6.82 -17.84 -9.27
C PHE A 404 7.20 -19.30 -9.04
N THR A 405 6.90 -19.83 -7.86
CA THR A 405 7.21 -21.22 -7.47
C THR A 405 5.92 -21.96 -7.18
N ILE A 406 5.69 -23.09 -7.86
CA ILE A 406 4.63 -24.04 -7.58
C ILE A 406 5.23 -25.18 -6.76
N ARG A 407 4.71 -25.40 -5.55
CA ARG A 407 5.01 -26.60 -4.77
C ARG A 407 3.99 -27.68 -5.10
N ALA A 408 4.46 -28.81 -5.63
CA ALA A 408 3.63 -29.99 -5.86
C ALA A 408 3.33 -30.72 -4.53
N VAL A 409 2.26 -31.51 -4.53
CA VAL A 409 1.85 -32.32 -3.36
C VAL A 409 2.91 -33.35 -2.96
N SER A 410 3.75 -33.78 -3.91
CA SER A 410 4.93 -34.63 -3.68
C SER A 410 6.04 -33.96 -2.85
N GLY A 411 5.97 -32.65 -2.64
CA GLY A 411 7.00 -31.85 -1.95
C GLY A 411 8.01 -31.19 -2.89
N ASP A 412 7.90 -31.41 -4.21
CA ASP A 412 8.79 -30.82 -5.21
C ASP A 412 8.44 -29.35 -5.49
N ASP A 413 9.43 -28.48 -5.49
CA ASP A 413 9.29 -27.06 -5.84
C ASP A 413 9.68 -26.82 -7.30
N PHE A 414 8.72 -26.43 -8.13
CA PHE A 414 8.93 -26.03 -9.52
C PHE A 414 8.91 -24.51 -9.64
N THR A 415 10.06 -23.91 -9.93
CA THR A 415 10.18 -22.45 -10.09
C THR A 415 10.19 -22.07 -11.56
N PHE A 416 9.33 -21.13 -11.93
CA PHE A 416 9.13 -20.66 -13.30
C PHE A 416 9.36 -19.16 -13.38
N GLN A 417 9.96 -18.71 -14.49
CA GLN A 417 10.07 -17.29 -14.83
C GLN A 417 8.88 -16.87 -15.70
N SER A 418 8.14 -15.86 -15.28
CA SER A 418 7.06 -15.25 -16.06
C SER A 418 6.89 -13.76 -15.74
N PRO A 419 6.67 -12.90 -16.75
CA PRO A 419 6.32 -11.48 -16.53
C PRO A 419 4.98 -11.27 -15.84
N ASN A 420 4.23 -12.34 -15.68
CA ASN A 420 2.93 -12.39 -15.03
C ASN A 420 2.99 -13.29 -13.79
N ALA A 421 4.17 -13.45 -13.17
CA ALA A 421 4.34 -14.37 -12.03
C ALA A 421 3.36 -14.09 -10.89
N GLU A 422 3.13 -12.82 -10.57
CA GLU A 422 2.15 -12.39 -9.56
C GLU A 422 0.71 -12.70 -10.00
N ASP A 423 0.35 -12.38 -11.24
CA ASP A 423 -0.98 -12.67 -11.80
C ASP A 423 -1.27 -14.18 -11.86
N ILE A 424 -0.27 -14.98 -12.25
CA ILE A 424 -0.37 -16.45 -12.32
C ILE A 424 -0.54 -17.02 -10.91
N ALA A 425 0.21 -16.53 -9.93
CA ALA A 425 0.08 -16.97 -8.55
C ALA A 425 -1.31 -16.66 -7.97
N GLU A 426 -1.81 -15.44 -8.18
CA GLU A 426 -3.15 -15.04 -7.72
C GLU A 426 -4.27 -15.82 -8.42
N LEU A 427 -4.14 -16.08 -9.72
CA LEU A 427 -5.09 -16.88 -10.48
C LEU A 427 -5.13 -18.34 -10.01
N VAL A 428 -3.95 -18.95 -9.81
CA VAL A 428 -3.86 -20.33 -9.33
C VAL A 428 -4.48 -20.44 -7.93
N ASP A 429 -4.24 -19.46 -7.05
CA ASP A 429 -4.88 -19.40 -5.74
C ASP A 429 -6.41 -19.27 -5.85
N TYR A 430 -6.91 -18.40 -6.74
CA TYR A 430 -8.34 -18.28 -7.01
C TYR A 430 -8.97 -19.61 -7.46
N PHE A 431 -8.34 -20.33 -8.39
CA PHE A 431 -8.83 -21.64 -8.84
C PHE A 431 -8.78 -22.69 -7.73
N LEU A 432 -7.72 -22.73 -6.93
CA LEU A 432 -7.62 -23.67 -5.82
C LEU A 432 -8.69 -23.42 -4.76
N VAL A 433 -8.94 -22.16 -4.40
CA VAL A 433 -10.01 -21.78 -3.47
C VAL A 433 -11.38 -22.15 -4.04
N GLY A 434 -11.66 -21.81 -5.29
CA GLY A 434 -12.93 -22.12 -5.94
C GLY A 434 -13.17 -23.61 -6.16
N LEU A 435 -12.12 -24.39 -6.40
CA LEU A 435 -12.21 -25.86 -6.49
C LEU A 435 -12.45 -26.47 -5.11
N LYS A 436 -11.80 -25.98 -4.06
CA LYS A 436 -12.04 -26.44 -2.68
C LYS A 436 -13.47 -26.16 -2.23
N GLU A 437 -14.01 -24.98 -2.51
CA GLU A 437 -15.40 -24.65 -2.14
C GLU A 437 -16.43 -25.58 -2.80
N ARG A 438 -16.17 -26.01 -4.04
CA ARG A 438 -17.09 -26.87 -4.82
C ARG A 438 -16.78 -28.36 -4.74
N SER A 439 -15.65 -28.74 -4.16
CA SER A 439 -15.24 -30.14 -4.05
C SER A 439 -16.13 -30.91 -3.10
N LYS A 440 -16.38 -32.19 -3.41
CA LYS A 440 -17.04 -33.15 -2.52
C LYS A 440 -16.07 -34.14 -1.89
N PHE A 441 -14.78 -33.99 -2.20
CA PHE A 441 -13.75 -34.97 -1.91
C PHE A 441 -12.81 -34.41 -0.84
N LEU A 442 -12.68 -35.16 0.25
CA LEU A 442 -11.84 -34.83 1.39
C LEU A 442 -10.80 -35.94 1.59
N ILE A 443 -9.67 -35.60 2.19
CA ILE A 443 -8.70 -36.59 2.66
C ILE A 443 -8.56 -36.47 4.16
N ALA A 444 -8.58 -37.60 4.87
CA ALA A 444 -8.39 -37.64 6.31
C ALA A 444 -6.95 -37.25 6.67
N THR A 445 -6.78 -36.20 7.49
CA THR A 445 -5.46 -35.76 7.95
C THR A 445 -5.02 -36.50 9.22
N GLN A 446 -5.95 -37.16 9.91
CA GLN A 446 -5.73 -37.93 11.14
C GLN A 446 -6.61 -39.20 11.12
N SER A 447 -6.34 -40.16 12.01
CA SER A 447 -7.15 -41.37 12.16
C SER A 447 -8.19 -41.22 13.28
N GLN A 448 -9.41 -41.69 13.06
CA GLN A 448 -10.51 -41.70 14.04
C GLN A 448 -11.08 -43.12 14.19
N ARG A 449 -11.23 -43.58 15.44
CA ARG A 449 -11.84 -44.88 15.74
C ARG A 449 -13.36 -44.76 15.80
N GLU A 450 -14.04 -45.77 15.26
CA GLU A 450 -15.50 -45.90 15.34
C GLU A 450 -15.94 -46.09 16.80
N ASN A 451 -17.04 -45.44 17.18
CA ASN A 451 -17.58 -45.56 18.54
C ASN A 451 -19.11 -45.72 18.45
N GLU A 452 -19.61 -46.93 18.77
CA GLU A 452 -21.00 -47.37 18.53
C GLU A 452 -22.08 -46.53 19.23
N GLN A 453 -21.70 -45.67 20.19
CA GLN A 453 -22.62 -44.78 20.92
C GLN A 453 -22.73 -43.36 20.33
N SER A 454 -21.89 -43.01 19.36
CA SER A 454 -21.84 -41.69 18.72
C SER A 454 -21.88 -41.85 17.21
N SER A 455 -22.59 -40.98 16.50
CA SER A 455 -22.68 -40.98 15.03
C SER A 455 -21.37 -40.62 14.32
N LEU A 456 -20.20 -40.90 14.91
CA LEU A 456 -18.85 -40.59 14.42
C LEU A 456 -18.38 -41.61 13.38
N LEU A 457 -17.79 -41.13 12.29
CA LEU A 457 -17.24 -41.97 11.22
C LEU A 457 -15.87 -42.53 11.61
N GLY A 458 -15.65 -43.84 11.39
CA GLY A 458 -14.32 -44.45 11.48
C GLY A 458 -13.51 -44.26 10.19
N PHE A 459 -12.28 -43.75 10.29
CA PHE A 459 -11.39 -43.56 9.15
C PHE A 459 -9.91 -43.55 9.56
N GLU A 460 -9.02 -43.92 8.64
CA GLU A 460 -7.58 -43.84 8.82
C GLU A 460 -7.01 -42.60 8.11
N GLN A 461 -5.91 -42.07 8.61
CA GLN A 461 -5.17 -40.99 7.94
C GLN A 461 -4.82 -41.38 6.50
N GLY A 462 -5.17 -40.51 5.55
CA GLY A 462 -5.04 -40.72 4.10
C GLY A 462 -6.27 -41.31 3.43
N ASP A 463 -7.31 -41.72 4.19
CA ASP A 463 -8.57 -42.20 3.60
C ASP A 463 -9.28 -41.07 2.83
N LEU A 464 -9.84 -41.41 1.66
CA LEU A 464 -10.72 -40.54 0.88
C LEU A 464 -12.11 -40.54 1.51
N LEU A 465 -12.61 -39.36 1.90
CA LEU A 465 -13.95 -39.18 2.42
C LEU A 465 -14.79 -38.36 1.42
N LEU A 466 -16.05 -38.74 1.24
CA LEU A 466 -16.99 -38.07 0.35
C LEU A 466 -18.04 -37.34 1.17
N LEU A 467 -18.27 -36.07 0.88
CA LEU A 467 -19.34 -35.29 1.53
C LEU A 467 -20.72 -35.80 1.11
N CYS A 468 -21.58 -36.10 2.08
CA CYS A 468 -22.93 -36.60 1.86
C CYS A 468 -23.94 -35.48 1.55
N ASN A 469 -25.15 -35.85 1.11
CA ASN A 469 -26.29 -34.92 0.92
C ASN A 469 -26.05 -33.76 -0.06
N GLY A 470 -25.16 -33.94 -1.03
CA GLY A 470 -24.82 -32.90 -2.00
C GLY A 470 -24.00 -31.74 -1.40
N ALA A 471 -23.54 -31.87 -0.16
CA ALA A 471 -22.65 -30.91 0.47
C ALA A 471 -21.30 -30.83 -0.27
N THR A 472 -20.67 -29.67 -0.16
CA THR A 472 -19.38 -29.35 -0.80
C THR A 472 -18.45 -28.74 0.23
N GLY A 473 -17.16 -28.61 -0.08
CA GLY A 473 -16.13 -28.10 0.83
C GLY A 473 -16.43 -26.70 1.38
N ALA A 474 -17.33 -25.94 0.76
CA ALA A 474 -17.85 -24.69 1.33
C ALA A 474 -18.55 -24.89 2.69
N ILE A 475 -19.17 -26.05 2.94
CA ILE A 475 -19.89 -26.32 4.19
C ILE A 475 -18.96 -26.37 5.41
N LEU A 476 -17.70 -26.77 5.21
CA LEU A 476 -16.67 -26.84 6.25
C LEU A 476 -16.26 -25.45 6.77
N LYS A 477 -16.61 -24.36 6.06
CA LYS A 477 -16.42 -22.99 6.56
C LYS A 477 -17.50 -22.57 7.57
N GLN A 478 -18.64 -23.26 7.58
CA GLN A 478 -19.82 -22.90 8.36
C GLN A 478 -20.13 -23.92 9.46
N GLN A 479 -19.77 -25.19 9.25
CA GLN A 479 -20.04 -26.29 10.16
C GLN A 479 -18.73 -26.95 10.59
N GLN A 480 -18.56 -27.12 11.90
CA GLN A 480 -17.39 -27.79 12.50
C GLN A 480 -17.43 -29.31 12.35
N VAL A 481 -18.62 -29.87 12.09
CA VAL A 481 -18.84 -31.29 11.91
C VAL A 481 -19.69 -31.49 10.67
N VAL A 482 -19.27 -32.40 9.78
CA VAL A 482 -19.95 -32.66 8.52
C VAL A 482 -20.21 -34.15 8.36
N MET A 483 -21.28 -34.50 7.64
CA MET A 483 -21.56 -35.88 7.28
C MET A 483 -20.73 -36.28 6.07
N ALA A 484 -19.96 -37.36 6.21
CA ALA A 484 -19.16 -37.91 5.14
C ALA A 484 -19.28 -39.43 5.08
N GLU A 485 -18.99 -39.98 3.91
CA GLU A 485 -18.86 -41.40 3.64
C GLU A 485 -17.39 -41.74 3.45
N ASN A 486 -16.89 -42.76 4.15
CA ASN A 486 -15.54 -43.24 3.91
C ASN A 486 -15.54 -44.11 2.63
N ALA A 487 -14.80 -43.69 1.61
CA ALA A 487 -14.75 -44.39 0.32
C ALA A 487 -14.21 -45.83 0.42
N ARG A 488 -13.44 -46.13 1.47
CA ARG A 488 -12.82 -47.44 1.71
C ARG A 488 -13.77 -48.40 2.43
N THR A 489 -14.49 -47.93 3.44
CA THR A 489 -15.37 -48.78 4.27
C THR A 489 -16.83 -48.72 3.85
N GLY A 490 -17.24 -47.71 3.07
CA GLY A 490 -18.63 -47.46 2.68
C GLY A 490 -19.54 -46.99 3.82
N GLN A 491 -19.00 -46.81 5.02
CA GLN A 491 -19.74 -46.33 6.19
C GLN A 491 -19.93 -44.81 6.11
N GLN A 492 -21.08 -44.35 6.62
CA GLN A 492 -21.41 -42.93 6.73
C GLN A 492 -21.45 -42.51 8.19
N GLY A 493 -20.96 -41.31 8.46
CA GLY A 493 -20.93 -40.76 9.80
C GLY A 493 -20.44 -39.32 9.82
N THR A 494 -20.33 -38.77 11.00
CA THR A 494 -19.86 -37.41 11.23
C THR A 494 -18.33 -37.36 11.32
N VAL A 495 -17.74 -36.33 10.68
CA VAL A 495 -16.30 -36.05 10.71
C VAL A 495 -16.06 -34.58 11.06
N GLY A 496 -15.03 -34.31 11.88
CA GLY A 496 -14.62 -32.96 12.26
C GLY A 496 -13.90 -32.24 11.11
N ALA A 497 -14.18 -30.94 10.95
CA ALA A 497 -13.57 -30.11 9.92
C ALA A 497 -12.05 -29.92 10.10
N ASP A 498 -11.55 -30.11 11.32
CA ASP A 498 -10.14 -30.07 11.70
C ASP A 498 -9.36 -31.36 11.37
N GLN A 499 -10.07 -32.45 11.10
CA GLN A 499 -9.50 -33.78 10.83
C GLN A 499 -9.41 -34.11 9.33
N VAL A 500 -9.77 -33.17 8.45
CA VAL A 500 -9.89 -33.39 7.01
C VAL A 500 -9.29 -32.25 6.21
N TYR A 501 -8.74 -32.56 5.04
CA TYR A 501 -8.29 -31.59 4.05
C TYR A 501 -9.16 -31.68 2.79
N VAL A 502 -9.61 -30.54 2.28
CA VAL A 502 -10.45 -30.50 1.07
C VAL A 502 -9.58 -30.60 -0.17
N LEU A 503 -9.80 -31.63 -0.99
CA LEU A 503 -9.09 -31.81 -2.24
C LEU A 503 -9.65 -30.85 -3.30
N PRO A 504 -8.83 -30.02 -3.98
CA PRO A 504 -9.29 -29.09 -5.01
C PRO A 504 -9.66 -29.82 -6.32
N THR A 505 -10.71 -30.64 -6.31
CA THR A 505 -11.19 -31.39 -7.47
C THR A 505 -12.72 -31.47 -7.51
N LEU A 506 -13.29 -31.47 -8.71
CA LEU A 506 -14.73 -31.67 -8.94
C LEU A 506 -15.06 -33.13 -9.31
N VAL A 507 -14.04 -33.93 -9.61
CA VAL A 507 -14.16 -35.35 -9.97
C VAL A 507 -13.40 -36.21 -8.96
N LYS A 508 -13.83 -37.46 -8.79
CA LYS A 508 -13.21 -38.37 -7.83
C LYS A 508 -11.72 -38.52 -8.16
N PRO A 509 -10.80 -38.25 -7.22
CA PRO A 509 -9.38 -38.35 -7.47
C PRO A 509 -8.98 -39.82 -7.76
N PRO A 510 -8.16 -40.08 -8.80
CA PRO A 510 -7.61 -41.40 -9.07
C PRO A 510 -6.72 -41.90 -7.93
N ASN A 511 -6.60 -43.22 -7.75
CA ASN A 511 -5.73 -43.80 -6.71
C ASN A 511 -4.28 -43.33 -6.81
N ALA A 512 -3.75 -43.19 -8.03
CA ALA A 512 -2.40 -42.66 -8.25
C ALA A 512 -2.19 -41.23 -7.73
N VAL A 513 -3.24 -40.41 -7.67
CA VAL A 513 -3.21 -39.07 -7.07
C VAL A 513 -3.31 -39.15 -5.54
N MET A 514 -4.10 -40.10 -5.03
CA MET A 514 -4.20 -40.36 -3.59
C MET A 514 -2.87 -40.86 -3.00
N ASP A 515 -2.13 -41.69 -3.76
CA ASP A 515 -0.81 -42.20 -3.38
C ASP A 515 0.26 -41.09 -3.27
N MET A 516 0.03 -39.92 -3.88
CA MET A 516 0.91 -38.75 -3.80
C MET A 516 0.74 -37.93 -2.51
N PHE A 517 -0.21 -38.28 -1.63
CA PHE A 517 -0.41 -37.64 -0.31
C PHE A 517 0.18 -38.53 0.81
N PRO A 518 1.46 -38.37 1.20
CA PRO A 518 2.06 -39.22 2.22
C PRO A 518 1.41 -39.05 3.60
N LYS A 519 1.33 -40.17 4.34
CA LYS A 519 0.75 -40.25 5.70
C LYS A 519 1.46 -39.39 6.77
N ASN A 520 2.58 -38.73 6.45
CA ASN A 520 3.41 -37.95 7.39
C ASN A 520 3.58 -36.46 7.01
N ILE A 521 2.73 -35.89 6.14
CA ILE A 521 2.79 -34.46 5.81
C ILE A 521 2.13 -33.60 6.91
N ASP A 522 2.79 -32.50 7.27
CA ASP A 522 2.17 -31.39 8.00
C ASP A 522 1.30 -30.56 7.05
N TYR A 523 0.00 -30.86 7.02
CA TYR A 523 -0.99 -30.20 6.18
C TYR A 523 -1.15 -28.70 6.48
N SER A 524 -0.57 -28.18 7.59
CA SER A 524 -0.55 -26.75 7.89
C SER A 524 0.27 -25.93 6.87
N MET A 525 1.23 -26.57 6.18
CA MET A 525 2.08 -25.93 5.17
C MET A 525 1.47 -25.91 3.76
N MET A 526 0.34 -26.59 3.55
CA MET A 526 -0.40 -26.62 2.28
C MET A 526 -1.55 -25.60 2.21
N GLN A 527 -1.68 -24.73 3.22
CA GLN A 527 -2.49 -23.54 3.12
C GLN A 527 -1.75 -22.48 2.29
N PRO A 528 -2.44 -21.71 1.43
CA PRO A 528 -1.80 -20.64 0.67
C PRO A 528 -1.04 -19.75 1.63
N SER A 529 0.21 -19.40 1.30
CA SER A 529 0.91 -18.32 1.97
C SER A 529 0.15 -17.03 1.67
N MET A 530 -0.86 -16.73 2.49
CA MET A 530 -1.64 -15.50 2.46
C MET A 530 -0.72 -14.32 2.71
N GLY A 531 -0.19 -13.77 1.62
CA GLY A 531 0.31 -12.41 1.58
C GLY A 531 -0.86 -11.47 1.85
N LYS A 532 -0.98 -11.03 3.12
CA LYS A 532 -1.80 -9.89 3.56
C LYS A 532 -3.32 -10.01 3.27
N GLN A 533 -4.04 -10.83 4.03
CA GLN A 533 -5.45 -10.54 4.36
C GLN A 533 -5.94 -11.19 5.66
N ILE A 534 -6.38 -10.31 6.57
CA ILE A 534 -7.53 -10.38 7.49
C ILE A 534 -8.15 -11.77 7.68
N ALA A 535 -7.88 -12.38 8.83
CA ALA A 535 -8.68 -13.47 9.37
C ALA A 535 -10.06 -12.94 9.79
N VAL A 536 -11.10 -13.15 8.99
CA VAL A 536 -12.47 -13.13 9.52
C VAL A 536 -12.67 -14.46 10.23
N ILE A 537 -12.37 -14.47 11.53
CA ILE A 537 -12.85 -15.51 12.42
C ILE A 537 -14.35 -15.23 12.58
N HIS A 538 -15.19 -16.04 11.95
CA HIS A 538 -16.58 -16.16 12.39
C HIS A 538 -16.55 -16.86 13.75
N SER A 539 -16.56 -16.07 14.81
CA SER A 539 -16.98 -16.53 16.13
C SER A 539 -18.42 -17.01 16.00
N SER A 540 -18.67 -18.18 16.54
CA SER A 540 -19.97 -18.75 16.92
C SER A 540 -20.95 -17.68 17.40
N GLY A 541 -22.25 -17.98 17.33
CA GLY A 541 -23.35 -17.15 17.84
C GLY A 541 -23.35 -16.91 19.36
N ASP A 542 -22.18 -16.77 19.98
CA ASP A 542 -21.99 -16.33 21.35
C ASP A 542 -22.02 -14.81 21.42
N LEU A 543 -22.66 -14.28 22.47
CA LEU A 543 -22.68 -12.84 22.73
C LEU A 543 -21.23 -12.29 22.82
N PRO A 544 -20.99 -11.04 22.38
CA PRO A 544 -19.66 -10.43 22.48
C PRO A 544 -19.15 -10.45 23.92
N HIS A 545 -17.95 -11.01 24.16
CA HIS A 545 -17.31 -11.04 25.48
C HIS A 545 -17.28 -9.66 26.14
N THR A 546 -17.84 -9.59 27.35
CA THR A 546 -17.86 -8.41 28.21
C THR A 546 -17.01 -8.65 29.46
N LEU A 547 -16.74 -7.58 30.22
CA LEU A 547 -16.06 -7.67 31.51
C LEU A 547 -16.98 -8.12 32.65
N GLU A 548 -18.24 -8.47 32.42
CA GLU A 548 -19.21 -8.71 33.51
C GLU A 548 -18.76 -9.81 34.47
N ASN A 549 -18.36 -10.98 33.95
CA ASN A 549 -17.86 -12.08 34.78
C ASN A 549 -16.55 -11.70 35.50
N PHE A 550 -15.67 -10.96 34.83
CA PHE A 550 -14.42 -10.48 35.43
C PHE A 550 -14.69 -9.44 36.54
N ALA A 551 -15.71 -8.60 36.37
CA ALA A 551 -16.06 -7.53 37.29
C ALA A 551 -16.57 -8.06 38.63
N VAL A 552 -17.28 -9.20 38.66
CA VAL A 552 -17.77 -9.84 39.90
C VAL A 552 -16.64 -10.06 40.91
N ASP A 553 -15.49 -10.53 40.44
CA ASP A 553 -14.35 -10.86 41.30
C ASP A 553 -13.37 -9.68 41.49
N ASN A 554 -13.32 -8.74 40.53
CA ASN A 554 -12.25 -7.73 40.45
C ASN A 554 -12.72 -6.28 40.64
N PHE A 555 -13.99 -5.96 40.42
CA PHE A 555 -14.53 -4.59 40.47
C PHE A 555 -15.37 -4.41 41.74
N LYS A 556 -14.71 -4.25 42.89
CA LYS A 556 -15.36 -3.76 44.13
C LYS A 556 -15.29 -2.23 44.17
N SER A 557 -16.01 -1.59 45.11
CA SER A 557 -16.12 -0.10 45.23
C SER A 557 -14.76 0.62 45.22
N VAL A 558 -13.70 -0.08 45.62
CA VAL A 558 -12.30 0.20 45.29
C VAL A 558 -11.70 -1.13 44.81
N THR A 559 -11.05 -1.16 43.64
CA THR A 559 -10.24 -2.33 43.23
C THR A 559 -9.27 -2.65 44.36
N PRO A 560 -9.20 -3.89 44.87
CA PRO A 560 -8.32 -4.27 46.01
C PRO A 560 -6.85 -3.87 45.81
N LYS A 561 -6.41 -3.72 44.55
CA LYS A 561 -5.06 -3.30 44.15
C LYS A 561 -4.76 -1.80 44.38
N LEU A 562 -5.77 -0.94 44.51
CA LEU A 562 -5.65 0.52 44.68
C LEU A 562 -6.02 0.99 46.09
N GLU A 563 -6.47 0.08 46.95
CA GLU A 563 -6.82 0.39 48.34
C GLU A 563 -5.59 0.91 49.11
N GLY A 564 -5.71 2.10 49.70
CA GLY A 564 -4.61 2.79 50.39
C GLY A 564 -3.59 3.52 49.49
N ARG A 565 -3.72 3.50 48.16
CA ARG A 565 -2.75 4.12 47.21
C ARG A 565 -3.34 5.35 46.51
N LYS A 566 -3.23 6.52 47.16
CA LYS A 566 -3.84 7.78 46.69
C LYS A 566 -3.34 8.26 45.32
N GLU A 567 -2.04 8.23 45.08
CA GLU A 567 -1.44 8.72 43.81
C GLU A 567 -1.89 7.91 42.57
N PRO A 568 -1.73 6.58 42.52
CA PRO A 568 -2.22 5.79 41.38
C PRO A 568 -3.73 5.88 41.17
N ALA A 569 -4.53 6.02 42.25
CA ALA A 569 -5.97 6.18 42.14
C ALA A 569 -6.35 7.51 41.44
N ILE A 570 -5.66 8.61 41.77
CA ILE A 570 -5.86 9.90 41.08
C ILE A 570 -5.47 9.79 39.61
N GLU A 571 -4.35 9.14 39.30
CA GLU A 571 -3.90 8.96 37.91
C GLU A 571 -4.83 8.04 37.10
N ALA A 572 -5.44 7.03 37.73
CA ALA A 572 -6.47 6.21 37.09
C ALA A 572 -7.71 7.03 36.70
N ILE A 573 -8.14 7.96 37.57
CA ILE A 573 -9.26 8.87 37.29
C ILE A 573 -8.89 9.84 36.16
N ASN A 574 -7.68 10.41 36.19
CA ASN A 574 -7.20 11.30 35.13
C ASN A 574 -7.15 10.58 33.78
N SER A 575 -6.67 9.33 33.76
CA SER A 575 -6.64 8.47 32.57
C SER A 575 -8.05 8.24 32.03
N TYR A 576 -9.03 7.95 32.89
CA TYR A 576 -10.44 7.78 32.48
C TYR A 576 -11.04 9.05 31.89
N ILE A 577 -10.79 10.21 32.51
CA ILE A 577 -11.23 11.50 31.97
C ILE A 577 -10.57 11.76 30.60
N ALA A 578 -9.30 11.43 30.44
CA ALA A 578 -8.60 11.56 29.17
C ALA A 578 -9.17 10.62 28.09
N ILE A 579 -9.53 9.38 28.44
CA ILE A 579 -10.24 8.45 27.54
C ILE A 579 -11.56 9.08 27.06
N MET A 580 -12.39 9.59 27.97
CA MET A 580 -13.67 10.24 27.60
C MET A 580 -13.45 11.49 26.74
N LYS A 581 -12.45 12.31 27.06
CA LYS A 581 -12.06 13.48 26.26
C LYS A 581 -11.62 13.10 24.85
N TYR A 582 -10.87 12.02 24.70
CA TYR A 582 -10.45 11.50 23.40
C TYR A 582 -11.67 10.99 22.61
N MET A 583 -12.50 10.15 23.23
CA MET A 583 -13.68 9.54 22.62
C MET A 583 -14.78 10.55 22.27
N GLY A 584 -14.69 11.77 22.81
CA GLY A 584 -15.65 12.85 22.56
C GLY A 584 -16.86 12.82 23.51
N ASP A 585 -16.77 12.01 24.56
CA ASP A 585 -17.81 11.85 25.59
C ASP A 585 -17.67 12.89 26.72
N TYR A 586 -16.61 13.70 26.70
CA TYR A 586 -16.35 14.77 27.66
C TYR A 586 -15.90 16.05 26.97
N GLN A 587 -16.36 17.21 27.46
CA GLN A 587 -16.04 18.51 26.89
C GLN A 587 -14.54 18.81 26.97
N THR A 588 -13.95 19.24 25.85
CA THR A 588 -12.53 19.58 25.75
C THR A 588 -12.33 21.00 25.26
N HIS A 589 -11.38 21.71 25.87
CA HIS A 589 -10.78 22.88 25.24
C HIS A 589 -9.78 22.42 24.18
N ARG A 590 -9.55 23.24 23.14
CA ARG A 590 -8.62 22.90 22.04
C ARG A 590 -7.27 22.45 22.61
N SER A 591 -6.94 21.17 22.38
CA SER A 591 -5.63 20.60 22.69
C SER A 591 -4.57 21.31 21.86
N ARG A 592 -3.40 21.60 22.45
CA ARG A 592 -2.30 22.27 21.73
C ARG A 592 -1.45 21.25 20.98
N LEU A 593 -1.32 20.03 21.50
CA LEU A 593 -0.60 18.92 20.86
C LEU A 593 -1.53 17.75 20.56
N GLY A 594 -1.27 17.07 19.44
CA GLY A 594 -2.00 15.87 19.04
C GLY A 594 -1.83 14.68 19.98
N THR A 595 -0.79 14.70 20.83
CA THR A 595 -0.45 13.64 21.79
C THR A 595 -0.84 13.97 23.24
N ASP A 596 -1.32 15.17 23.56
CA ASP A 596 -1.57 15.57 24.96
C ASP A 596 -2.56 14.64 25.68
N ILE A 597 -3.63 14.27 24.97
CA ILE A 597 -4.68 13.41 25.52
C ILE A 597 -4.18 11.97 25.60
N THR A 598 -3.50 11.46 24.57
CA THR A 598 -2.94 10.10 24.58
C THR A 598 -1.84 9.94 25.64
N ASP A 599 -1.05 10.98 25.88
CA ASP A 599 -0.06 11.01 26.96
C ASP A 599 -0.74 10.86 28.34
N GLN A 600 -1.86 11.55 28.57
CA GLN A 600 -2.64 11.40 29.80
C GLN A 600 -3.26 10.01 29.96
N VAL A 601 -3.56 9.31 28.86
CA VAL A 601 -4.06 7.93 28.90
C VAL A 601 -2.93 6.93 29.22
N PHE A 602 -1.75 7.07 28.59
CA PHE A 602 -0.74 6.00 28.61
C PHE A 602 0.45 6.24 29.54
N LYS A 603 0.74 7.46 29.99
CA LYS A 603 1.89 7.72 30.89
C LYS A 603 1.74 7.04 32.24
N ALA A 604 0.55 7.06 32.83
CA ALA A 604 0.31 6.47 34.14
C ALA A 604 0.45 4.93 34.15
N PRO A 605 -0.10 4.17 33.19
CA PRO A 605 0.15 2.72 33.05
C PRO A 605 1.61 2.32 32.79
N LEU A 606 2.40 3.19 32.16
CA LEU A 606 3.83 2.98 31.95
C LEU A 606 4.63 3.18 33.24
N LYS A 607 4.22 4.16 34.07
CA LYS A 607 4.83 4.48 35.36
C LYS A 607 4.44 3.50 36.47
N TYR A 608 3.16 3.14 36.55
CA TYR A 608 2.60 2.27 37.58
C TYR A 608 2.04 1.00 36.95
N GLU A 609 2.72 -0.13 37.13
CA GLU A 609 2.33 -1.41 36.57
C GLU A 609 0.90 -1.84 36.95
N ILE A 610 0.47 -1.50 38.17
CA ILE A 610 -0.90 -1.76 38.66
C ILE A 610 -2.00 -1.08 37.83
N LEU A 611 -1.67 0.00 37.10
CA LEU A 611 -2.61 0.74 36.26
C LEU A 611 -2.69 0.22 34.82
N ARG A 612 -1.87 -0.77 34.45
CA ARG A 612 -1.96 -1.40 33.13
C ARG A 612 -3.34 -2.04 32.96
N ASP A 613 -3.69 -2.98 33.84
CA ASP A 613 -4.99 -3.68 33.82
C ASP A 613 -6.15 -2.68 33.86
N GLU A 614 -6.04 -1.67 34.72
CA GLU A 614 -7.03 -0.61 34.86
C GLU A 614 -7.26 0.14 33.54
N CYS A 615 -6.20 0.50 32.81
CA CYS A 615 -6.31 1.18 31.52
C CYS A 615 -7.12 0.38 30.50
N TYR A 616 -6.88 -0.93 30.36
CA TYR A 616 -7.66 -1.73 29.41
C TYR A 616 -9.06 -2.04 29.93
N CYS A 617 -9.24 -2.17 31.25
CA CYS A 617 -10.56 -2.27 31.84
C CYS A 617 -11.42 -1.04 31.49
N GLN A 618 -10.85 0.16 31.63
CA GLN A 618 -11.50 1.41 31.25
C GLN A 618 -11.81 1.48 29.75
N LEU A 619 -10.87 1.10 28.88
CA LEU A 619 -11.10 1.07 27.42
C LEU A 619 -12.16 0.04 27.01
N MET A 620 -12.09 -1.18 27.54
CA MET A 620 -13.07 -2.25 27.26
C MET A 620 -14.46 -1.88 27.76
N LYS A 621 -14.55 -1.22 28.92
CA LYS A 621 -15.80 -0.66 29.45
C LYS A 621 -16.38 0.36 28.48
N GLN A 622 -15.59 1.34 28.04
CA GLN A 622 -16.06 2.37 27.10
C GLN A 622 -16.45 1.82 25.72
N LEU A 623 -15.94 0.65 25.33
CA LEU A 623 -16.29 -0.04 24.09
C LEU A 623 -17.44 -1.06 24.24
N THR A 624 -17.89 -1.34 25.46
CA THR A 624 -18.98 -2.30 25.72
C THR A 624 -20.31 -1.58 25.72
N HIS A 625 -21.23 -1.98 24.84
CA HIS A 625 -22.55 -1.37 24.66
C HIS A 625 -22.51 0.16 24.40
N ASN A 626 -21.47 0.66 23.72
CA ASN A 626 -21.37 2.07 23.37
C ASN A 626 -22.38 2.43 22.27
N PRO A 627 -23.35 3.34 22.50
CA PRO A 627 -24.35 3.70 21.50
C PRO A 627 -23.83 4.67 20.43
N SER A 628 -22.67 5.31 20.66
CA SER A 628 -22.08 6.30 19.77
C SER A 628 -20.97 5.64 18.94
N LEU A 629 -21.24 5.46 17.65
CA LEU A 629 -20.26 4.90 16.71
C LEU A 629 -18.96 5.71 16.65
N LEU A 630 -19.05 7.05 16.76
CA LEU A 630 -17.89 7.92 16.78
C LEU A 630 -17.04 7.72 18.04
N SER A 631 -17.70 7.63 19.19
CA SER A 631 -17.04 7.34 20.48
C SER A 631 -16.38 5.98 20.41
N GLU A 632 -17.10 4.95 19.95
CA GLU A 632 -16.60 3.59 19.78
C GLU A 632 -15.38 3.55 18.84
N GLU A 633 -15.44 4.18 17.67
CA GLU A 633 -14.32 4.25 16.73
C GLU A 633 -13.05 4.85 17.36
N ARG A 634 -13.21 5.92 18.15
CA ARG A 634 -12.08 6.55 18.86
C ARG A 634 -11.58 5.72 20.04
N GLY A 635 -12.47 4.99 20.71
CA GLY A 635 -12.09 4.01 21.73
C GLY A 635 -11.21 2.91 21.15
N TRP A 636 -11.52 2.47 19.94
CA TRP A 636 -10.71 1.47 19.21
C TRP A 636 -9.35 2.03 18.79
N GLU A 637 -9.22 3.31 18.44
CA GLU A 637 -7.92 3.96 18.21
C GLU A 637 -7.04 3.93 19.46
N LEU A 638 -7.59 4.27 20.63
CA LEU A 638 -6.89 4.14 21.90
C LEU A 638 -6.53 2.69 22.22
N PHE A 639 -7.42 1.75 21.92
CA PHE A 639 -7.14 0.32 22.11
C PHE A 639 -5.94 -0.15 21.29
N TRP A 640 -5.83 0.32 20.04
CA TRP A 640 -4.70 0.01 19.16
C TRP A 640 -3.39 0.63 19.64
N LEU A 641 -3.45 1.81 20.25
CA LEU A 641 -2.29 2.49 20.86
C LEU A 641 -1.86 1.85 22.20
N GLY A 642 -2.64 0.94 22.78
CA GLY A 642 -2.27 0.22 24.00
C GLY A 642 -1.06 -0.71 23.82
N HIS A 643 -0.22 -0.84 24.85
CA HIS A 643 1.11 -1.43 24.71
C HIS A 643 1.39 -2.70 25.54
N SER A 644 0.40 -3.26 26.26
CA SER A 644 0.62 -4.49 27.04
C SER A 644 -0.66 -4.97 27.69
N LEU A 645 -1.24 -6.15 27.38
CA LEU A 645 -2.22 -6.80 28.28
C LEU A 645 -2.68 -8.27 28.03
N TYR A 646 -3.31 -8.82 29.08
CA TYR A 646 -3.61 -10.22 29.47
C TYR A 646 -4.82 -10.92 28.80
N LYS A 647 -5.11 -12.17 29.22
CA LYS A 647 -6.12 -13.12 28.71
C LYS A 647 -7.51 -12.53 28.40
N GLU A 648 -8.08 -11.69 29.27
CA GLU A 648 -9.42 -11.09 29.06
C GLU A 648 -9.47 -10.18 27.84
N VAL A 649 -8.39 -9.44 27.57
CA VAL A 649 -8.26 -8.58 26.38
C VAL A 649 -8.25 -9.41 25.10
N ILE A 650 -7.60 -10.58 25.12
CA ILE A 650 -7.59 -11.48 23.96
C ILE A 650 -9.01 -11.99 23.66
N GLN A 651 -9.76 -12.39 24.68
CA GLN A 651 -11.13 -12.87 24.51
C GLN A 651 -12.07 -11.74 24.03
N PHE A 652 -11.89 -10.53 24.58
CA PHE A 652 -12.59 -9.31 24.17
C PHE A 652 -12.35 -8.94 22.69
N LEU A 653 -11.12 -9.11 22.21
CA LEU A 653 -10.75 -8.83 20.81
C LEU A 653 -11.28 -9.89 19.85
N LYS A 654 -11.22 -11.17 20.23
CA LYS A 654 -11.72 -12.30 19.42
C LYS A 654 -13.24 -12.29 19.25
N SER A 655 -13.98 -11.73 20.21
CA SER A 655 -15.44 -11.70 20.19
C SER A 655 -16.03 -10.52 19.41
N ARG A 656 -15.22 -9.54 18.98
CA ARG A 656 -15.69 -8.32 18.31
C ARG A 656 -15.30 -8.25 16.84
N VAL A 657 -16.31 -8.00 16.01
CA VAL A 657 -16.15 -7.76 14.57
C VAL A 657 -15.94 -6.25 14.34
N ASN A 658 -14.71 -5.78 14.53
CA ASN A 658 -14.30 -4.41 14.19
C ASN A 658 -13.15 -4.44 13.18
N SER A 659 -13.05 -3.44 12.30
CA SER A 659 -11.99 -3.35 11.28
C SER A 659 -10.56 -3.39 11.84
N ILE A 660 -10.36 -3.01 13.10
CA ILE A 660 -9.03 -3.00 13.74
C ILE A 660 -8.90 -3.97 14.92
N SER A 661 -9.93 -4.77 15.27
CA SER A 661 -9.84 -5.72 16.39
C SER A 661 -8.76 -6.79 16.18
N ASN A 662 -8.66 -7.33 14.95
CA ASN A 662 -7.60 -8.28 14.58
C ASN A 662 -6.20 -7.64 14.61
N GLU A 663 -6.07 -6.39 14.20
CA GLU A 663 -4.80 -5.66 14.27
C GLU A 663 -4.37 -5.43 15.72
N CYS A 664 -5.32 -5.04 16.59
CA CYS A 664 -5.10 -4.98 18.03
C CYS A 664 -4.67 -6.35 18.59
N TYR A 665 -5.30 -7.44 18.15
CA TYR A 665 -4.96 -8.81 18.57
C TYR A 665 -3.52 -9.19 18.21
N HIS A 666 -3.13 -8.98 16.94
CA HIS A 666 -1.76 -9.25 16.48
C HIS A 666 -0.72 -8.39 17.21
N ARG A 667 -1.05 -7.11 17.42
CA ARG A 667 -0.18 -6.15 18.09
C ARG A 667 0.04 -6.48 19.56
N VAL A 668 -1.02 -6.86 20.29
CA VAL A 668 -0.91 -7.35 21.68
C VAL A 668 0.00 -8.58 21.75
N HIS A 669 -0.19 -9.57 20.86
CA HIS A 669 0.67 -10.76 20.82
C HIS A 669 2.13 -10.44 20.50
N LYS A 670 2.39 -9.46 19.65
CA LYS A 670 3.75 -9.02 19.32
C LYS A 670 4.42 -8.31 20.50
N MET A 671 3.70 -7.44 21.20
CA MET A 671 4.19 -6.76 22.40
C MET A 671 4.49 -7.72 23.56
N LEU A 672 3.68 -8.77 23.73
CA LEU A 672 3.95 -9.83 24.72
C LEU A 672 5.31 -10.52 24.49
N LYS A 673 5.77 -10.63 23.24
CA LYS A 673 7.09 -11.19 22.90
C LYS A 673 8.22 -10.15 22.96
N ALA A 674 7.95 -8.92 22.55
CA ALA A 674 8.97 -7.87 22.41
C ALA A 674 9.34 -7.20 23.75
N GLY A 675 8.44 -7.24 24.74
CA GLY A 675 8.55 -6.54 26.02
C GLY A 675 7.75 -5.23 26.05
N ALA A 676 7.64 -4.63 27.23
CA ALA A 676 6.91 -3.37 27.41
C ALA A 676 7.72 -2.15 26.91
N ARG A 677 7.03 -1.20 26.27
CA ARG A 677 7.55 0.12 25.91
C ARG A 677 7.85 0.94 27.16
N LYS A 678 8.78 1.90 27.07
CA LYS A 678 9.11 2.84 28.16
C LYS A 678 8.32 4.14 28.08
N PHE A 679 7.96 4.57 26.87
CA PHE A 679 7.28 5.85 26.65
C PHE A 679 5.92 5.68 25.96
N ALA A 680 5.09 6.73 26.11
CA ALA A 680 3.77 6.81 25.48
C ALA A 680 3.89 6.86 23.94
N PRO A 681 2.81 6.51 23.19
CA PRO A 681 2.85 6.50 21.74
C PRO A 681 3.31 7.85 21.17
N TYR A 682 4.26 7.80 20.23
CA TYR A 682 4.75 8.98 19.54
C TYR A 682 3.72 9.55 18.55
N SER A 683 3.85 10.82 18.16
CA SER A 683 2.88 11.51 17.29
C SER A 683 2.60 10.75 15.99
N VAL A 684 3.62 10.16 15.38
CA VAL A 684 3.48 9.35 14.16
C VAL A 684 2.60 8.12 14.38
N GLU A 685 2.66 7.49 15.55
CA GLU A 685 1.83 6.32 15.90
C GLU A 685 0.35 6.74 16.06
N VAL A 686 0.11 7.89 16.71
CA VAL A 686 -1.22 8.47 16.91
C VAL A 686 -1.84 8.93 15.58
N GLU A 687 -1.06 9.63 14.75
CA GLU A 687 -1.49 10.09 13.44
C GLU A 687 -1.81 8.93 12.49
N ALA A 688 -1.04 7.85 12.54
CA ALA A 688 -1.29 6.68 11.71
C ALA A 688 -2.69 6.10 11.99
N ILE A 689 -3.02 5.83 13.26
CA ILE A 689 -4.30 5.22 13.61
C ILE A 689 -5.49 6.18 13.41
N GLN A 690 -5.31 7.48 13.68
CA GLN A 690 -6.33 8.50 13.41
C GLN A 690 -6.63 8.66 11.91
N ASN A 691 -5.63 8.44 11.05
CA ASN A 691 -5.79 8.38 9.60
C ASN A 691 -6.28 7.01 9.09
N LYS A 692 -6.67 6.12 10.00
CA LYS A 692 -7.13 4.74 9.74
C LYS A 692 -6.09 3.91 8.96
N THR A 693 -4.81 4.17 9.21
CA THR A 693 -3.68 3.40 8.67
C THR A 693 -2.97 2.67 9.80
N VAL A 694 -2.97 1.34 9.76
CA VAL A 694 -2.26 0.51 10.76
C VAL A 694 -0.79 0.27 10.42
N GLN A 695 -0.38 0.61 9.19
CA GLN A 695 1.01 0.53 8.73
C GLN A 695 1.69 1.89 8.88
N ILE A 696 2.82 1.92 9.58
CA ILE A 696 3.64 3.13 9.74
C ILE A 696 4.84 3.02 8.80
N LEU A 697 4.90 3.91 7.81
CA LEU A 697 6.06 4.03 6.91
C LEU A 697 6.95 5.17 7.38
N HIS A 698 8.21 4.86 7.69
CA HIS A 698 9.19 5.86 8.08
C HIS A 698 10.25 6.03 7.01
N LYS A 699 10.55 7.28 6.66
CA LYS A 699 11.58 7.62 5.67
C LYS A 699 12.97 7.36 6.25
N VAL A 700 13.79 6.60 5.53
CA VAL A 700 15.19 6.29 5.86
C VAL A 700 16.08 6.80 4.74
N TYR A 701 17.15 7.48 5.10
CA TYR A 701 18.11 8.10 4.19
C TYR A 701 19.38 7.26 4.09
N PHE A 702 19.92 7.16 2.87
CA PHE A 702 21.09 6.34 2.56
C PHE A 702 22.31 7.21 2.15
N PRO A 703 23.54 6.67 2.25
CA PRO A 703 24.75 7.41 1.87
C PRO A 703 24.81 7.89 0.42
N ASP A 704 24.09 7.23 -0.49
CA ASP A 704 24.01 7.57 -1.92
C ASP A 704 23.03 8.70 -2.23
N HIS A 705 22.59 9.44 -1.21
CA HIS A 705 21.60 10.51 -1.27
C HIS A 705 20.18 10.07 -1.65
N THR A 706 19.93 8.76 -1.72
CA THR A 706 18.58 8.24 -1.88
C THR A 706 17.88 8.12 -0.51
N ASN A 707 16.56 7.96 -0.56
CA ASN A 707 15.75 7.69 0.62
C ASN A 707 14.55 6.83 0.25
N GLU A 708 14.12 5.99 1.19
CA GLU A 708 12.99 5.08 1.00
C GLU A 708 12.09 5.06 2.23
N GLY A 709 10.80 4.81 2.01
CA GLY A 709 9.82 4.65 3.08
C GLY A 709 9.75 3.18 3.50
N ILE A 710 10.16 2.88 4.73
CA ILE A 710 10.26 1.51 5.24
C ILE A 710 9.24 1.28 6.34
N GLU A 711 8.55 0.15 6.25
CA GLU A 711 7.47 -0.23 7.16
C GLU A 711 8.00 -0.65 8.53
N LEU A 712 7.50 0.01 9.57
CA LEU A 712 7.78 -0.31 10.95
C LEU A 712 6.51 -0.28 11.79
N ASP A 713 6.59 -0.93 12.94
CA ASP A 713 5.50 -1.02 13.91
C ASP A 713 5.97 -0.52 15.26
N SER A 714 5.03 -0.31 16.17
CA SER A 714 5.31 0.21 17.51
C SER A 714 6.18 -0.68 18.37
N SER A 715 6.30 -1.97 18.04
CA SER A 715 7.17 -2.95 18.70
C SER A 715 8.55 -3.08 18.04
N THR A 716 8.82 -2.32 16.97
CA THR A 716 10.05 -2.50 16.20
C THR A 716 11.24 -1.95 16.98
N LYS A 717 12.19 -2.84 17.29
CA LYS A 717 13.51 -2.47 17.86
C LYS A 717 14.46 -2.04 16.74
N ALA A 718 15.46 -1.22 17.07
CA ALA A 718 16.41 -0.71 16.09
C ALA A 718 17.12 -1.82 15.29
N LYS A 719 17.50 -2.93 15.95
CA LYS A 719 18.10 -4.11 15.29
C LYS A 719 17.18 -4.75 14.25
N GLU A 720 15.91 -4.94 14.60
CA GLU A 720 14.91 -5.49 13.66
C GLU A 720 14.69 -4.54 12.49
N PHE A 721 14.72 -3.23 12.75
CA PHE A 721 14.58 -2.24 11.70
C PHE A 721 15.79 -2.28 10.74
N CYS A 722 17.02 -2.36 11.25
CA CYS A 722 18.21 -2.62 10.42
C CYS A 722 18.08 -3.87 9.56
N GLN A 723 17.57 -4.99 10.11
CA GLN A 723 17.36 -6.23 9.37
C GLN A 723 16.34 -6.06 8.23
N ARG A 724 15.24 -5.33 8.46
CA ARG A 724 14.25 -5.02 7.41
C ARG A 724 14.87 -4.18 6.30
N ILE A 725 15.65 -3.16 6.66
CA ILE A 725 16.38 -2.32 5.69
C ILE A 725 17.33 -3.18 4.87
N GLY A 726 18.15 -4.03 5.51
CA GLY A 726 19.07 -4.91 4.81
C GLY A 726 18.39 -5.89 3.86
N LYS A 727 17.25 -6.46 4.25
CA LYS A 727 16.44 -7.31 3.37
C LYS A 727 15.91 -6.51 2.17
N HIS A 728 15.45 -5.28 2.38
CA HIS A 728 14.95 -4.40 1.33
C HIS A 728 16.04 -4.04 0.32
N LEU A 729 17.24 -3.70 0.81
CA LEU A 729 18.43 -3.39 0.01
C LEU A 729 19.15 -4.64 -0.54
N LYS A 730 18.68 -5.85 -0.22
CA LYS A 730 19.29 -7.15 -0.59
C LYS A 730 20.75 -7.29 -0.11
N LEU A 731 21.06 -6.80 1.09
CA LEU A 731 22.37 -6.95 1.71
C LEU A 731 22.60 -8.41 2.16
N ARG A 732 23.82 -8.94 1.95
CA ARG A 732 24.20 -10.28 2.45
C ARG A 732 24.20 -10.34 3.98
N SER A 733 24.59 -9.25 4.64
CA SER A 733 24.58 -9.10 6.08
C SER A 733 24.34 -7.63 6.46
N VAL A 734 23.68 -7.42 7.60
CA VAL A 734 23.52 -6.10 8.24
C VAL A 734 24.47 -5.91 9.41
N GLU A 735 25.38 -6.86 9.62
CA GLU A 735 26.39 -6.78 10.68
C GLU A 735 27.27 -5.55 10.47
N GLY A 736 27.37 -4.74 11.52
CA GLY A 736 28.08 -3.47 11.51
C GLY A 736 27.30 -2.26 10.99
N PHE A 737 26.07 -2.44 10.50
CA PHE A 737 25.17 -1.34 10.17
C PHE A 737 24.33 -0.91 11.37
N SER A 738 24.03 0.39 11.45
CA SER A 738 23.19 0.98 12.50
C SER A 738 22.30 2.09 11.96
N LEU A 739 21.26 2.40 12.73
CA LEU A 739 20.43 3.57 12.52
C LEU A 739 21.06 4.78 13.20
N PHE A 740 21.01 5.92 12.52
CA PHE A 740 21.46 7.20 13.02
C PHE A 740 20.34 8.21 12.92
N LEU A 741 20.03 8.88 14.02
CA LEU A 741 19.05 9.95 14.07
C LEU A 741 19.80 11.29 14.04
N ARG A 742 19.57 12.06 12.98
CA ARG A 742 20.10 13.41 12.79
C ARG A 742 19.05 14.42 13.20
N THR A 743 19.36 15.25 14.17
CA THR A 743 18.63 16.49 14.50
C THR A 743 19.40 17.70 13.98
N ASP A 744 18.87 18.90 14.20
CA ASP A 744 19.52 20.16 13.81
C ASP A 744 20.91 20.35 14.48
N GLU A 745 21.12 19.75 15.65
CA GLU A 745 22.33 19.94 16.45
C GLU A 745 23.24 18.70 16.52
N LYS A 746 22.67 17.48 16.44
CA LYS A 746 23.40 16.23 16.77
C LYS A 746 23.05 15.09 15.83
N ILE A 747 23.97 14.13 15.72
CA ILE A 747 23.73 12.84 15.05
C ILE A 747 24.00 11.75 16.09
N LEU A 748 22.98 10.95 16.40
CA LEU A 748 23.01 9.94 17.45
C LEU A 748 22.76 8.55 16.85
N SER A 749 23.58 7.55 17.20
CA SER A 749 23.29 6.16 16.86
C SER A 749 22.16 5.65 17.74
N VAL A 750 21.23 4.90 17.15
CA VAL A 750 20.11 4.28 17.87
C VAL A 750 20.58 2.93 18.44
N PRO A 751 20.46 2.69 19.76
CA PRO A 751 20.86 1.42 20.37
C PRO A 751 20.06 0.23 19.83
N GLU A 752 20.74 -0.87 19.49
CA GLU A 752 20.15 -2.03 18.79
C GLU A 752 18.91 -2.64 19.47
N ASN A 753 18.92 -2.71 20.81
CA ASN A 753 17.86 -3.37 21.58
C ASN A 753 16.74 -2.42 22.04
N GLU A 754 16.82 -1.14 21.68
CA GLU A 754 15.82 -0.13 22.04
C GLU A 754 14.69 -0.07 21.02
N PHE A 755 13.46 0.17 21.50
CA PHE A 755 12.33 0.43 20.62
C PHE A 755 12.55 1.75 19.89
N PHE A 756 12.39 1.74 18.57
CA PHE A 756 12.72 2.88 17.73
C PHE A 756 11.96 4.16 18.14
N PHE A 757 10.66 4.04 18.42
CA PHE A 757 9.85 5.18 18.87
C PHE A 757 10.11 5.60 20.32
N ASP A 758 10.60 4.71 21.19
CA ASP A 758 11.01 5.12 22.55
C ASP A 758 12.23 6.02 22.48
N PHE A 759 13.21 5.69 21.63
CA PHE A 759 14.39 6.52 21.43
C PHE A 759 14.04 7.91 20.87
N ILE A 760 13.15 7.98 19.86
CA ILE A 760 12.66 9.26 19.33
C ILE A 760 11.93 10.06 20.41
N ARG A 761 11.05 9.40 21.19
CA ARG A 761 10.27 10.07 22.23
C ARG A 761 11.17 10.62 23.33
N GLN A 762 12.18 9.86 23.76
CA GLN A 762 13.19 10.29 24.73
C GLN A 762 13.92 11.54 24.27
N LEU A 763 14.33 11.60 22.99
CA LEU A 763 14.97 12.80 22.44
C LEU A 763 14.02 13.98 22.33
N SER A 764 12.75 13.74 22.01
CA SER A 764 11.73 14.77 21.95
C SER A 764 11.44 15.36 23.33
N ASP A 765 11.36 14.52 24.38
CA ASP A 765 11.19 14.98 25.75
C ASP A 765 12.42 15.75 26.25
N TRP A 766 13.62 15.25 25.98
CA TRP A 766 14.86 15.96 26.29
C TRP A 766 14.91 17.35 25.60
N ALA A 767 14.55 17.44 24.31
CA ALA A 767 14.51 18.71 23.59
C ALA A 767 13.46 19.66 24.19
N GLN A 768 12.30 19.14 24.57
CA GLN A 768 11.25 19.90 25.22
C GLN A 768 11.70 20.44 26.59
N GLU A 769 12.44 19.66 27.39
CA GLU A 769 12.94 20.09 28.70
C GLU A 769 14.06 21.12 28.62
N ASN A 770 14.93 21.05 27.60
CA ASN A 770 16.12 21.89 27.51
C ASN A 770 15.92 23.16 26.65
N PHE A 771 14.97 23.16 25.71
CA PHE A 771 14.79 24.28 24.78
C PHE A 771 13.43 24.99 24.87
N ALA A 772 12.47 24.49 25.65
CA ALA A 772 11.18 25.17 25.81
C ALA A 772 11.34 26.45 26.63
N THR A 773 10.66 27.52 26.18
CA THR A 773 10.63 28.82 26.86
C THR A 773 9.18 29.25 27.09
N LYS A 774 8.96 30.31 27.89
CA LYS A 774 7.61 30.86 28.11
C LYS A 774 6.92 31.30 26.81
N ASP A 775 7.70 31.83 25.85
CA ASP A 775 7.22 32.28 24.54
C ASP A 775 7.11 31.15 23.52
N ARG A 776 7.89 30.07 23.69
CA ARG A 776 7.85 28.86 22.87
C ARG A 776 7.64 27.63 23.75
N PRO A 777 6.39 27.39 24.22
CA PRO A 777 6.09 26.31 25.14
C PRO A 777 6.14 24.92 24.49
N TYR A 778 6.31 24.84 23.16
CA TYR A 778 6.44 23.57 22.43
C TYR A 778 7.62 23.61 21.46
N VAL A 779 8.46 22.59 21.55
CA VAL A 779 9.65 22.40 20.72
C VAL A 779 9.47 21.13 19.88
N PRO A 780 9.11 21.24 18.58
CA PRO A 780 9.03 20.07 17.72
C PRO A 780 10.43 19.51 17.48
N LEU A 781 10.57 18.19 17.58
CA LEU A 781 11.80 17.49 17.21
C LEU A 781 11.82 17.27 15.69
N ASN A 782 12.60 18.08 14.96
CA ASN A 782 12.90 17.80 13.56
C ASN A 782 14.05 16.79 13.49
N TYR A 783 13.78 15.62 12.91
CA TYR A 783 14.79 14.58 12.76
C TYR A 783 14.74 13.86 11.42
N GLN A 784 15.88 13.30 11.04
CA GLN A 784 16.06 12.42 9.89
C GLN A 784 16.73 11.13 10.34
N VAL A 785 16.30 10.01 9.77
CA VAL A 785 16.83 8.68 10.09
C VAL A 785 17.72 8.21 8.97
N TYR A 786 18.96 7.89 9.29
CA TYR A 786 19.97 7.42 8.37
C TYR A 786 20.32 5.97 8.66
N PHE A 787 20.62 5.20 7.62
CA PHE A 787 21.12 3.84 7.74
C PHE A 787 22.56 3.77 7.22
N TYR A 788 23.52 3.69 8.13
CA TYR A 788 24.95 3.76 7.82
C TYR A 788 25.71 2.56 8.39
N ALA A 789 26.85 2.25 7.79
CA ALA A 789 27.85 1.39 8.43
C ALA A 789 28.42 2.15 9.64
N LYS A 790 28.19 1.61 10.84
CA LYS A 790 28.72 2.14 12.12
C LYS A 790 30.10 1.55 12.43
N ILE A 791 30.25 0.25 12.17
CA ILE A 791 31.51 -0.48 12.34
C ILE A 791 31.78 -1.33 11.11
N MET A 792 33.04 -1.43 10.71
CA MET A 792 33.46 -2.25 9.59
C MET A 792 33.93 -3.62 10.10
N VAL A 793 33.17 -4.68 9.81
CA VAL A 793 33.48 -6.08 10.18
C VAL A 793 33.98 -6.81 8.92
N GLU A 794 34.89 -7.77 9.06
CA GLU A 794 35.40 -8.55 7.92
C GLU A 794 34.27 -9.29 7.21
N CYS A 795 33.97 -8.86 5.98
CA CYS A 795 33.09 -9.60 5.10
C CYS A 795 33.89 -10.77 4.53
N GLY A 796 33.61 -11.97 5.02
CA GLY A 796 34.10 -13.21 4.41
C GLY A 796 33.72 -13.28 2.92
N ASP A 797 34.68 -13.72 2.13
CA ASP A 797 34.64 -13.97 0.69
C ASP A 797 34.60 -12.77 -0.28
N ARG A 798 35.80 -12.50 -0.80
CA ARG A 798 36.11 -11.76 -2.04
C ARG A 798 35.64 -12.49 -3.30
N THR A 799 34.37 -12.91 -3.37
CA THR A 799 33.80 -13.50 -4.59
C THR A 799 32.72 -12.62 -5.22
N ARG A 800 33.05 -12.18 -6.44
CA ARG A 800 32.23 -11.50 -7.45
C ARG A 800 30.73 -11.77 -7.28
N SER A 801 29.98 -10.77 -6.86
CA SER A 801 28.54 -10.69 -7.14
C SER A 801 28.22 -9.38 -7.82
N ASN A 802 27.51 -9.48 -8.95
CA ASN A 802 26.94 -8.39 -9.75
C ASN A 802 25.88 -7.59 -8.96
N GLY A 803 26.28 -6.94 -7.86
CA GLY A 803 25.47 -6.01 -7.10
C GLY A 803 26.17 -4.66 -7.11
N ARG A 804 25.47 -3.63 -7.57
CA ARG A 804 25.92 -2.23 -7.55
C ARG A 804 26.71 -1.94 -6.27
N SER A 805 28.00 -1.64 -6.43
CA SER A 805 28.80 -1.03 -5.39
C SER A 805 28.25 0.37 -5.12
N TYR A 806 27.45 0.50 -4.06
CA TYR A 806 26.99 1.79 -3.54
C TYR A 806 28.16 2.47 -2.82
N LEU A 807 29.15 2.92 -3.58
CA LEU A 807 30.05 3.97 -3.15
C LEU A 807 29.51 5.26 -3.79
N PRO A 808 28.94 6.20 -3.02
CA PRO A 808 28.67 7.52 -3.56
C PRO A 808 29.98 8.09 -4.11
N LEU A 809 29.97 8.47 -5.38
CA LEU A 809 31.01 9.36 -5.90
C LEU A 809 30.88 10.68 -5.14
N PRO A 810 31.90 11.14 -4.41
CA PRO A 810 31.84 12.44 -3.78
C PRO A 810 31.69 13.52 -4.88
N PRO A 811 30.94 14.60 -4.62
CA PRO A 811 30.83 15.73 -5.54
C PRO A 811 32.16 16.46 -5.79
N GLU A 812 33.21 16.15 -5.02
CA GLU A 812 34.58 16.64 -5.17
C GLU A 812 35.52 15.48 -5.51
N ILE A 813 36.15 15.53 -6.69
CA ILE A 813 37.04 14.47 -7.21
C ILE A 813 38.40 14.45 -6.49
N VAL A 814 38.77 15.54 -5.81
CA VAL A 814 40.07 15.74 -5.16
C VAL A 814 39.85 16.16 -3.70
N PRO A 815 40.55 15.56 -2.71
CA PRO A 815 40.49 15.99 -1.31
C PRO A 815 40.81 17.48 -1.13
N GLN A 816 40.06 18.17 -0.28
CA GLN A 816 40.08 19.63 -0.15
C GLN A 816 41.46 20.20 0.22
N ASP A 817 42.26 19.47 0.98
CA ASP A 817 43.63 19.84 1.37
C ASP A 817 44.66 19.65 0.23
N LEU A 818 44.35 18.82 -0.76
CA LEU A 818 45.19 18.56 -1.93
C LEU A 818 44.82 19.39 -3.16
N VAL A 819 43.69 20.10 -3.15
CA VAL A 819 43.25 20.92 -4.29
C VAL A 819 44.33 21.89 -4.76
N LYS A 820 45.11 22.46 -3.82
CA LYS A 820 46.19 23.42 -4.11
C LYS A 820 47.53 22.77 -4.47
N ALA A 821 47.67 21.44 -4.37
CA ALA A 821 48.93 20.74 -4.64
C ALA A 821 49.31 20.75 -6.13
N TYR A 822 48.33 20.88 -7.02
CA TYR A 822 48.53 20.98 -8.47
C TYR A 822 47.64 22.07 -9.06
N SER A 823 48.01 22.56 -10.25
CA SER A 823 47.14 23.46 -11.01
C SER A 823 45.87 22.72 -11.48
N GLY A 824 44.78 23.44 -11.72
CA GLY A 824 43.53 22.83 -12.20
C GLY A 824 43.68 22.06 -13.52
N ASN A 825 44.63 22.47 -14.38
CA ASN A 825 44.94 21.78 -15.63
C ASN A 825 45.73 20.48 -15.40
N ASP A 826 46.65 20.47 -14.44
CA ASP A 826 47.43 19.28 -14.09
C ASP A 826 46.56 18.22 -13.42
N TRP A 827 45.68 18.63 -12.51
CA TRP A 827 44.67 17.73 -11.94
C TRP A 827 43.81 17.09 -13.04
N LYS A 828 43.32 17.89 -14.00
CA LYS A 828 42.51 17.40 -15.12
C LYS A 828 43.27 16.41 -16.01
N LYS A 829 44.56 16.63 -16.24
CA LYS A 829 45.42 15.73 -17.02
C LYS A 829 45.61 14.40 -16.28
N ASN A 830 45.96 14.46 -15.00
CA ASN A 830 46.21 13.28 -14.16
C ASN A 830 44.96 12.42 -13.97
N ILE A 831 43.80 13.06 -13.74
CA ILE A 831 42.51 12.37 -13.62
C ILE A 831 42.13 11.66 -14.92
N LYS A 832 42.30 12.31 -16.08
CA LYS A 832 42.03 11.69 -17.39
C LYS A 832 42.92 10.49 -17.67
N GLN A 833 44.20 10.59 -17.31
CA GLN A 833 45.15 9.50 -17.46
C GLN A 833 44.76 8.31 -16.58
N ALA A 834 44.42 8.55 -15.31
CA ALA A 834 43.99 7.52 -14.36
C ALA A 834 42.63 6.87 -14.74
N TYR A 835 41.68 7.65 -15.27
CA TYR A 835 40.40 7.14 -15.75
C TYR A 835 40.57 6.15 -16.91
N SER A 836 41.53 6.42 -17.79
CA SER A 836 41.81 5.58 -18.97
C SER A 836 42.46 4.24 -18.62
N SER A 837 43.18 4.17 -17.48
CA SER A 837 43.86 2.97 -17.01
C SER A 837 43.01 2.03 -16.14
N GLY A 838 41.78 2.44 -15.79
CA GLY A 838 40.92 1.70 -14.84
C GLY A 838 41.33 1.90 -13.37
N ILE A 839 40.34 1.87 -12.48
CA ILE A 839 40.57 1.99 -11.02
C ILE A 839 40.82 0.60 -10.44
N GLU A 840 42.06 0.29 -10.07
CA GLU A 840 42.33 -0.82 -9.15
C GLU A 840 41.84 -0.46 -7.74
N GLN A 841 41.36 -1.44 -6.97
CA GLN A 841 40.84 -1.22 -5.60
C GLN A 841 41.98 -0.84 -4.63
N ILE A 842 42.35 0.45 -4.60
CA ILE A 842 43.49 0.94 -3.81
C ILE A 842 43.17 1.09 -2.31
N PHE A 843 41.93 1.47 -1.95
CA PHE A 843 41.61 1.91 -0.59
C PHE A 843 41.50 0.79 0.46
N GLY A 844 41.19 -0.45 0.05
CA GLY A 844 40.92 -1.55 1.00
C GLY A 844 42.12 -1.96 1.87
N ASN A 845 43.34 -1.58 1.47
CA ASN A 845 44.57 -1.89 2.19
C ASN A 845 45.06 -0.74 3.08
N TRP A 846 44.38 0.41 3.10
CA TRP A 846 44.82 1.54 3.90
C TRP A 846 44.56 1.29 5.39
N PRO A 847 45.51 1.61 6.29
CA PRO A 847 45.32 1.46 7.74
C PRO A 847 44.21 2.36 8.29
N THR A 848 43.85 3.41 7.54
CA THR A 848 42.77 4.37 7.84
C THR A 848 41.44 4.03 7.17
N PHE A 849 41.37 2.95 6.40
CA PHE A 849 40.13 2.55 5.72
C PHE A 849 39.07 2.13 6.75
N GLY A 850 37.86 2.68 6.61
CA GLY A 850 36.76 2.43 7.56
C GLY A 850 36.92 3.12 8.91
N SER A 851 37.80 4.11 9.03
CA SER A 851 37.94 4.91 10.25
C SER A 851 36.86 5.98 10.41
N THR A 852 36.42 6.20 11.65
CA THR A 852 35.76 7.45 12.04
C THR A 852 36.81 8.42 12.59
N PHE A 853 36.85 9.63 12.05
CA PHE A 853 37.85 10.64 12.42
C PHE A 853 37.27 11.73 13.32
N PHE A 854 38.08 12.17 14.28
CA PHE A 854 37.75 13.23 15.21
C PHE A 854 38.91 14.18 15.36
N VAL A 855 38.68 15.48 15.18
CA VAL A 855 39.64 16.51 15.57
C VAL A 855 39.45 16.78 17.06
N VAL A 856 40.51 16.64 17.84
CA VAL A 856 40.46 16.80 19.30
C VAL A 856 41.56 17.71 19.79
N LYS A 857 41.32 18.36 20.93
CA LYS A 857 42.35 19.08 21.66
C LYS A 857 42.81 18.22 22.83
N GLN A 858 44.09 17.88 22.86
CA GLN A 858 44.69 17.10 23.94
C GLN A 858 45.41 18.04 24.91
N THR A 859 45.30 17.74 26.21
CA THR A 859 45.93 18.51 27.30
C THR A 859 46.79 17.62 28.20
N ALA A 860 46.98 16.36 27.79
CA ALA A 860 47.54 15.28 28.60
C ALA A 860 49.06 15.22 28.50
N ASP A 861 49.56 15.31 27.26
CA ASP A 861 50.93 14.98 26.91
C ASP A 861 51.56 16.15 26.18
N GLN A 862 52.50 16.83 26.84
CA GLN A 862 53.18 18.00 26.28
C GLN A 862 54.10 17.64 25.10
N THR A 863 54.38 16.36 24.86
CA THR A 863 55.19 15.89 23.72
C THR A 863 54.37 15.78 22.43
N LEU A 864 53.05 15.75 22.54
CA LEU A 864 52.13 15.67 21.41
C LEU A 864 51.60 17.05 21.01
N PRO A 865 51.29 17.28 19.72
CA PRO A 865 50.59 18.49 19.29
C PRO A 865 49.31 18.75 20.10
N ALA A 866 49.01 20.01 20.39
CA ALA A 866 47.81 20.38 21.14
C ALA A 866 46.50 19.99 20.42
N GLN A 867 46.53 19.95 19.08
CA GLN A 867 45.45 19.40 18.26
C GLN A 867 45.88 18.09 17.62
N LEU A 868 45.03 17.07 17.74
CA LEU A 868 45.25 15.75 17.16
C LEU A 868 44.06 15.36 16.27
N LEU A 869 44.34 14.55 15.25
CA LEU A 869 43.33 13.84 14.49
C LEU A 869 43.28 12.39 15.00
N VAL A 870 42.22 12.05 15.73
CA VAL A 870 42.00 10.71 16.28
C VAL A 870 41.18 9.91 15.29
N SER A 871 41.58 8.67 14.99
CA SER A 871 40.80 7.75 14.18
C SER A 871 40.45 6.50 14.98
N ILE A 872 39.20 6.07 14.93
CA ILE A 872 38.73 4.82 15.55
C ILE A 872 38.32 3.86 14.44
N ASN A 873 38.94 2.68 14.38
CA ASN A 873 38.64 1.62 13.41
C ASN A 873 38.92 0.23 13.98
N ARG A 874 38.92 -0.81 13.13
CA ARG A 874 39.17 -2.20 13.54
C ARG A 874 40.53 -2.44 14.21
N GLN A 875 41.54 -1.61 13.95
CA GLN A 875 42.88 -1.70 14.52
C GLN A 875 42.99 -1.03 15.91
N GLY A 876 41.96 -0.31 16.36
CA GLY A 876 41.93 0.40 17.62
C GLY A 876 41.79 1.90 17.46
N VAL A 877 42.46 2.65 18.35
CA VAL A 877 42.47 4.12 18.38
C VAL A 877 43.84 4.60 17.91
N SER A 878 43.88 5.25 16.75
CA SER A 878 45.10 5.84 16.18
C SER A 878 45.11 7.36 16.34
N LEU A 879 46.29 7.92 16.61
CA LEU A 879 46.55 9.35 16.68
C LEU A 879 47.32 9.80 15.43
N PHE A 880 46.88 10.87 14.80
CA PHE A 880 47.52 11.45 13.62
C PHE A 880 47.79 12.94 13.82
N HIS A 881 48.86 13.43 13.20
CA HIS A 881 49.10 14.85 13.10
C HIS A 881 48.09 15.48 12.13
N PRO A 882 47.36 16.56 12.50
CA PRO A 882 46.25 17.08 11.71
C PRO A 882 46.65 17.62 10.34
N GLU A 883 47.85 18.21 10.22
CA GLU A 883 48.35 18.76 8.95
C GLU A 883 48.99 17.68 8.06
N THR A 884 50.08 17.05 8.54
CA THR A 884 50.86 16.06 7.77
C THR A 884 50.16 14.71 7.58
N LYS A 885 49.10 14.43 8.34
CA LYS A 885 48.38 13.14 8.37
C LYS A 885 49.26 11.93 8.72
N ASN A 886 50.46 12.16 9.27
CA ASN A 886 51.34 11.09 9.73
C ASN A 886 50.79 10.47 11.02
N GLN A 887 50.87 9.14 11.11
CA GLN A 887 50.48 8.40 12.30
C GLN A 887 51.52 8.61 13.40
N ILE A 888 51.05 9.03 14.57
CA ILE A 888 51.86 9.28 15.77
C ILE A 888 51.87 8.03 16.64
N ALA A 889 50.69 7.45 16.89
CA ALA A 889 50.53 6.28 17.75
C ALA A 889 49.29 5.45 17.33
N ASN A 890 49.29 4.16 17.67
CA ASN A 890 48.12 3.28 17.58
C ASN A 890 47.95 2.51 18.88
N TYR A 891 46.73 2.53 19.42
CA TYR A 891 46.35 1.81 20.63
C TYR A 891 45.30 0.75 20.28
N PRO A 892 45.68 -0.53 20.16
CA PRO A 892 44.74 -1.62 19.97
C PRO A 892 43.72 -1.69 21.11
N PHE A 893 42.49 -2.15 20.83
CA PHE A 893 41.43 -2.24 21.85
C PHE A 893 41.81 -3.10 23.07
N THR A 894 42.71 -4.09 22.90
CA THR A 894 43.23 -4.93 23.98
C THR A 894 44.10 -4.18 24.99
N GLN A 895 44.63 -3.00 24.62
CA GLN A 895 45.44 -2.16 25.49
C GLN A 895 44.63 -1.06 26.19
N ILE A 896 43.34 -0.93 25.87
CA ILE A 896 42.46 0.10 26.45
C ILE A 896 41.78 -0.46 27.70
N GLY A 897 42.33 -0.15 28.87
CA GLY A 897 41.80 -0.65 30.15
C GLY A 897 40.53 0.06 30.64
N ASN A 898 40.42 1.37 30.45
CA ASN A 898 39.23 2.17 30.78
C ASN A 898 39.23 3.49 29.98
N TRP A 899 38.06 4.08 29.76
CA TRP A 899 37.94 5.42 29.20
C TRP A 899 36.79 6.18 29.88
N THR A 900 36.98 7.48 30.08
CA THR A 900 35.98 8.39 30.65
C THR A 900 35.82 9.59 29.74
N ILE A 901 34.58 9.99 29.50
CA ILE A 901 34.24 11.09 28.59
C ILE A 901 33.26 12.00 29.33
N GLY A 902 33.69 13.23 29.62
CA GLY A 902 32.87 14.23 30.31
C GLY A 902 33.19 15.64 29.85
N ASN A 903 32.25 16.57 30.01
CA ASN A 903 32.42 17.97 29.62
C ASN A 903 33.45 18.74 30.48
N THR A 904 33.95 18.14 31.57
CA THR A 904 34.75 18.86 32.59
C THR A 904 35.89 18.07 33.26
N TYR A 905 36.32 16.91 32.74
CA TYR A 905 37.54 16.25 33.26
C TYR A 905 38.48 15.77 32.13
N ILE A 906 39.76 16.09 32.34
CA ILE A 906 40.98 15.91 31.51
C ILE A 906 41.14 14.44 31.04
N ASN A 907 41.27 14.10 29.74
CA ASN A 907 42.51 14.25 28.95
C ASN A 907 42.35 14.36 27.41
N ILE A 908 41.12 14.40 26.87
CA ILE A 908 40.86 14.77 25.46
C ILE A 908 39.57 15.61 25.44
N THR A 909 39.66 16.88 25.02
CA THR A 909 38.50 17.76 24.90
C THR A 909 37.93 17.70 23.49
N THR A 910 36.65 17.29 23.38
CA THR A 910 35.90 17.28 22.12
C THR A 910 34.40 17.40 22.36
N GLU A 911 33.71 18.13 21.50
CA GLU A 911 32.24 18.22 21.49
C GLU A 911 31.57 16.89 21.04
N TYR A 912 32.35 15.98 20.46
CA TYR A 912 31.89 14.69 19.92
C TYR A 912 32.18 13.50 20.84
N GLY A 913 32.47 13.76 22.13
CA GLY A 913 32.84 12.70 23.08
C GLY A 913 31.82 11.56 23.14
N TYR A 914 30.52 11.88 23.14
CA TYR A 914 29.45 10.87 23.13
C TYR A 914 29.52 9.91 21.93
N LYS A 915 29.98 10.37 20.75
CA LYS A 915 30.16 9.53 19.55
C LYS A 915 31.36 8.60 19.70
N MET A 916 32.46 9.11 20.26
CA MET A 916 33.63 8.30 20.55
C MET A 916 33.29 7.18 21.54
N ASP A 917 32.58 7.51 22.62
CA ASP A 917 32.14 6.54 23.63
C ASP A 917 31.31 5.41 23.01
N ASP A 918 30.30 5.78 22.23
CA ASP A 918 29.40 4.83 21.56
C ASP A 918 30.14 3.93 20.55
N LEU A 919 31.08 4.49 19.78
CA LEU A 919 31.91 3.73 18.83
C LEU A 919 32.86 2.75 19.54
N LEU A 920 33.54 3.18 20.61
CA LEU A 920 34.43 2.32 21.39
C LEU A 920 33.65 1.16 22.02
N LYS A 921 32.50 1.46 22.64
CA LYS A 921 31.59 0.43 23.19
C LYS A 921 31.16 -0.57 22.12
N SER A 922 30.82 -0.08 20.92
CA SER A 922 30.38 -0.92 19.80
C SER A 922 31.49 -1.85 19.30
N TYR A 923 32.71 -1.34 19.06
CA TYR A 923 33.84 -2.16 18.63
C TYR A 923 34.24 -3.21 19.67
N ILE A 924 34.31 -2.83 20.95
CA ILE A 924 34.65 -3.75 22.05
C ILE A 924 33.58 -4.83 22.21
N SER A 925 32.30 -4.47 22.14
CA SER A 925 31.20 -5.44 22.20
C SER A 925 31.28 -6.49 21.09
N VAL A 926 31.67 -6.10 19.87
CA VAL A 926 31.84 -7.04 18.76
C VAL A 926 33.05 -7.95 18.97
N LEU A 927 34.18 -7.42 19.46
CA LEU A 927 35.36 -8.23 19.77
C LEU A 927 35.07 -9.29 20.86
N ILE A 928 34.37 -8.92 21.92
CA ILE A 928 33.95 -9.84 23.00
C ILE A 928 32.99 -10.92 22.45
N THR A 929 32.05 -10.52 21.58
CA THR A 929 31.08 -11.46 20.97
C THR A 929 31.76 -12.42 19.99
N ALA A 930 32.78 -11.97 19.26
CA ALA A 930 33.58 -12.80 18.36
C ALA A 930 34.42 -13.83 19.14
N GLN A 931 35.03 -13.43 20.26
CA GLN A 931 35.78 -14.31 21.15
C GLN A 931 34.92 -15.41 21.79
N THR A 932 33.66 -15.10 22.14
CA THR A 932 32.71 -16.07 22.74
C THR A 932 32.14 -17.07 21.73
N LYS A 933 32.00 -16.70 20.45
CA LYS A 933 31.50 -17.61 19.39
C LYS A 933 32.55 -18.57 18.83
N ASN A 934 33.85 -18.26 18.97
CA ASN A 934 34.95 -19.09 18.44
C ASN A 934 36.08 -19.29 19.48
N PRO A 935 35.87 -20.16 20.50
CA PRO A 935 36.87 -20.38 21.56
C PRO A 935 38.19 -21.02 21.08
N LYS A 936 38.23 -21.61 19.87
CA LYS A 936 39.46 -22.23 19.30
C LYS A 936 40.47 -21.24 18.72
N LEU A 937 40.11 -19.96 18.54
CA LEU A 937 41.03 -18.91 18.08
C LEU A 937 41.76 -18.21 19.25
N ALA A 938 41.35 -18.46 20.49
CA ALA A 938 41.96 -17.85 21.68
C ALA A 938 43.27 -18.51 22.13
N SER A 939 43.63 -19.70 21.63
CA SER A 939 44.82 -20.45 22.09
C SER A 939 46.09 -20.19 21.27
N ASN A 940 46.00 -19.55 20.12
CA ASN A 940 47.18 -19.18 19.32
C ASN A 940 47.26 -17.66 19.24
N GLY A 941 48.07 -17.06 20.13
CA GLY A 941 48.28 -15.61 20.22
C GLY A 941 48.99 -14.96 19.04
N ASN A 942 48.74 -15.39 17.80
CA ASN A 942 49.40 -14.88 16.59
C ASN A 942 48.51 -14.99 15.32
N ALA A 943 47.22 -14.62 15.40
CA ALA A 943 46.38 -14.53 14.19
C ALA A 943 45.36 -13.38 14.25
N ILE A 944 45.84 -12.19 14.63
CA ILE A 944 45.37 -10.90 14.09
C ILE A 944 46.65 -10.08 13.89
N MET A 945 47.49 -10.49 12.95
CA MET A 945 48.54 -9.64 12.38
C MET A 945 48.12 -9.24 10.98
#